data_AF-B2J9V3-F1
#
_entry.id   AF-B2J9V3-F1
#
_cell.length_a   1.000
_cell.length_b   1.000
_cell.length_c   1.000
_cell.angle_alpha   90.00
_cell.angle_beta   90.00
_cell.angle_gamma   90.00
#
_symmetry.space_group_name_H-M   'P 1'
#
loop_
_entity.id
_entity.type
_entity.pdbx_description
1 polymer ?
#
loop_
_entity_poly.entity_id
_entity_poly.type
_entity_poly.pdbx_seq_one_letter_code
_entity_poly.pdbx_strand_id
1 'polypeptide(L)'
;MLTIDSPLATDTAARYTAAHLIEVAKQENNFAPLVTVDFGKAESIVVEYQETITLPESWESVRAITSNGQTYTPAIDPESPQAGEFVYNPYTNTVQVYGTVGRSLQIYGNTQTIKFFPPLLPPPYPQLFTNLPLEGAIQFTRQFEQQPSAQFELELRLSKAQIQSIFAPGTELDLYGLPLRINSLNIKELPRSIYPDGRCKISASLGSRWENYLDEPCFLRSDGGNSTSISEPFQDTECTAPTPSLTDPNFNTTIQQLLAKIGIAYTGPNLASVPIPQGTARDTVVNPLQLLSDRLLVANSFVRWSNASAVEVVPIGSGRVWNYQESDIKGEDGVDTSFEAIAKLSKRRLTAIPNLNPPPPDLVNFPSEVQLPPVPQLRGELPTALAFEYPNSELTGEFSEIRSDQQERTQGQKPRYTRKPRKIEERIDGDKNAHIPLEGVQSIQNMSLIFDIGGQTKTRSTTTTEDGATVKVVDEIWGFVCYAAQIYDDSRDRLNGNPNDYWVCLKRTTTDYTYDEDTGYLLSTATSGYNTVRFRQESADNPETLGMDSGDPELDLYKFIQIPVLGRTSYYLKLMPEYSSEGLFELVKVCNRDGTSTLQPLINPDYAPPYYVEYERTESVAFASRPNPDNEGRTGSEDDPLAPDLTAGEESKFEAFTQVTVATYQQKLIGFEGGYPTYERGEENTPQKFTKYIKQFKAQGPAIATALEEISIEEGTGELPTATRSPPQFTKEQPAEKPNKTEEEKQKYRYFLQTAGYTAAAPINGSESFPLAKTFEQALTAARCKLAIENWRNGFTETLQVGGNLGIREGDRFNYTCNGEFRQRIVLGAQTTLNILGAVDGVPKVTSVTSLTLGRWMLPELTYSKVPVPKEPKAPRFNITVTDVVSAELGSIIDWAKIRSRRNP
;
A
#
# COMPACT_ATOMS: atom_id res chain seq x y z
N MET A 1 -44.11 19.22 -83.95
CA MET A 1 -44.62 20.23 -83.00
C MET A 1 -44.82 19.54 -81.67
N LEU A 2 -44.00 19.91 -80.69
CA LEU A 2 -44.09 19.74 -79.22
C LEU A 2 -42.70 19.43 -78.66
N THR A 3 -41.97 20.51 -78.43
CA THR A 3 -40.89 20.65 -77.46
C THR A 3 -41.48 20.64 -76.06
N ILE A 4 -40.95 19.84 -75.15
CA ILE A 4 -40.82 20.17 -73.71
C ILE A 4 -39.48 19.59 -73.24
N ASP A 5 -38.60 20.50 -72.82
CA ASP A 5 -37.35 20.25 -72.09
C ASP A 5 -37.63 19.57 -70.74
N SER A 6 -36.86 18.55 -70.39
CA SER A 6 -36.75 18.10 -68.99
C SER A 6 -35.61 18.83 -68.30
N PRO A 7 -35.89 19.64 -67.26
CA PRO A 7 -34.84 20.16 -66.39
C PRO A 7 -34.45 19.12 -65.34
N LEU A 8 -33.17 19.18 -64.97
CA LEU A 8 -32.56 18.69 -63.73
C LEU A 8 -33.58 18.34 -62.62
N ALA A 9 -33.68 17.05 -62.29
CA ALA A 9 -34.24 16.63 -61.03
C ALA A 9 -33.23 16.94 -59.92
N THR A 10 -33.43 18.09 -59.31
CA THR A 10 -32.87 18.51 -58.03
C THR A 10 -33.16 17.48 -56.93
N ASP A 11 -32.09 17.04 -56.27
CA ASP A 11 -32.00 16.81 -54.82
C ASP A 11 -33.32 16.50 -54.11
N THR A 12 -33.71 15.23 -54.10
CA THR A 12 -34.54 14.70 -53.01
C THR A 12 -33.62 14.02 -52.02
N ALA A 13 -33.05 14.82 -51.13
CA ALA A 13 -32.68 14.35 -49.81
C ALA A 13 -33.88 13.59 -49.25
N ALA A 14 -33.80 12.26 -49.21
CA ALA A 14 -34.74 11.42 -48.50
C ALA A 14 -34.71 11.84 -47.02
N ARG A 15 -35.57 12.80 -46.67
CA ARG A 15 -35.90 13.09 -45.29
C ARG A 15 -36.65 11.87 -44.79
N TYR A 16 -35.94 11.01 -44.08
CA TYR A 16 -36.53 9.98 -43.24
C TYR A 16 -37.45 10.69 -42.24
N THR A 17 -38.74 10.72 -42.55
CA THR A 17 -39.77 11.20 -41.62
C THR A 17 -40.20 10.03 -40.75
N ALA A 18 -40.59 10.32 -39.50
CA ALA A 18 -41.09 9.33 -38.54
C ALA A 18 -42.21 8.42 -39.12
N ALA A 19 -42.94 8.89 -40.15
CA ALA A 19 -43.95 8.12 -40.86
C ALA A 19 -43.40 6.89 -41.63
N HIS A 20 -42.20 6.97 -42.20
CA HIS A 20 -41.62 5.86 -42.96
C HIS A 20 -41.07 4.74 -42.04
N LEU A 21 -40.55 5.13 -40.87
CA LEU A 21 -40.17 4.20 -39.79
C LEU A 21 -41.38 3.45 -39.20
N ILE A 22 -42.57 4.07 -39.19
CA ILE A 22 -43.82 3.46 -38.73
C ILE A 22 -44.32 2.39 -39.72
N GLU A 23 -44.04 2.51 -41.01
CA GLU A 23 -44.43 1.53 -42.03
C GLU A 23 -43.57 0.26 -41.97
N VAL A 24 -42.25 0.40 -41.78
CA VAL A 24 -41.33 -0.73 -41.60
C VAL A 24 -41.62 -1.47 -40.28
N ALA A 25 -41.96 -0.74 -39.20
CA ALA A 25 -42.31 -1.32 -37.91
C ALA A 25 -43.67 -2.07 -37.87
N LYS A 26 -44.51 -1.91 -38.90
CA LYS A 26 -45.81 -2.60 -39.00
C LYS A 26 -45.73 -4.01 -39.57
N GLN A 27 -44.63 -4.40 -40.22
CA GLN A 27 -44.64 -5.59 -41.07
C GLN A 27 -44.07 -6.89 -40.50
N GLU A 28 -43.27 -6.97 -39.43
CA GLU A 28 -42.84 -8.30 -38.97
C GLU A 28 -42.39 -8.42 -37.48
N ASN A 29 -42.60 -9.62 -36.96
CA ASN A 29 -42.46 -10.09 -35.57
C ASN A 29 -41.11 -9.80 -34.88
N ASN A 30 -41.15 -9.51 -33.57
CA ASN A 30 -40.22 -9.78 -32.42
C ASN A 30 -38.70 -10.03 -32.59
N PHE A 31 -38.13 -9.93 -33.77
CA PHE A 31 -36.72 -10.02 -34.07
C PHE A 31 -36.35 -8.75 -34.82
N ALA A 32 -35.22 -8.12 -34.46
CA ALA A 32 -34.64 -7.11 -35.33
C ALA A 32 -34.34 -7.80 -36.67
N PRO A 33 -35.02 -7.46 -37.78
CA PRO A 33 -34.43 -7.81 -39.05
C PRO A 33 -33.11 -7.04 -39.09
N LEU A 34 -32.02 -7.70 -39.47
CA LEU A 34 -30.99 -6.99 -40.21
C LEU A 34 -31.72 -6.49 -41.46
N VAL A 35 -32.31 -5.29 -41.38
CA VAL A 35 -32.95 -4.67 -42.53
C VAL A 35 -31.82 -4.23 -43.44
N THR A 36 -31.59 -5.10 -44.41
CA THR A 36 -31.08 -4.89 -45.77
C THR A 36 -30.08 -3.76 -45.94
N VAL A 37 -28.88 -4.16 -46.37
CA VAL A 37 -27.94 -3.40 -47.17
C VAL A 37 -28.66 -2.37 -48.06
N ASP A 38 -28.44 -1.09 -47.81
CA ASP A 38 -28.93 -0.03 -48.70
C ASP A 38 -28.00 0.02 -49.93
N PHE A 39 -28.22 -0.87 -50.89
CA PHE A 39 -27.53 -0.82 -52.18
C PHE A 39 -28.10 0.35 -52.98
N GLY A 40 -27.51 1.55 -52.89
CA GLY A 40 -27.88 2.53 -53.90
C GLY A 40 -27.58 4.00 -53.69
N LYS A 41 -26.92 4.44 -52.61
CA LYS A 41 -26.52 5.85 -52.58
C LYS A 41 -25.33 6.03 -53.51
N ALA A 42 -25.60 6.55 -54.71
CA ALA A 42 -24.58 6.95 -55.66
C ALA A 42 -23.78 8.10 -55.04
N GLU A 43 -22.59 7.81 -54.54
CA GLU A 43 -21.65 8.82 -54.07
C GLU A 43 -20.64 9.14 -55.17
N SER A 44 -20.17 10.38 -55.19
CA SER A 44 -19.11 10.79 -56.11
C SER A 44 -17.92 11.35 -55.33
N ILE A 45 -16.73 10.83 -55.61
CA ILE A 45 -15.47 11.37 -55.08
C ILE A 45 -14.67 11.98 -56.23
N VAL A 46 -13.98 13.08 -55.96
CA VAL A 46 -13.03 13.68 -56.91
C VAL A 46 -11.62 13.38 -56.40
N VAL A 47 -10.86 12.65 -57.20
CA VAL A 47 -9.49 12.23 -56.87
C VAL A 47 -8.51 12.74 -57.91
N GLU A 48 -7.27 13.02 -57.51
CA GLU A 48 -6.19 13.29 -58.47
C GLU A 48 -5.79 11.98 -59.14
N TYR A 49 -5.55 12.00 -60.45
CA TYR A 49 -5.28 10.78 -61.20
C TYR A 49 -3.95 10.13 -60.78
N GLN A 50 -4.01 8.81 -60.55
CA GLN A 50 -2.88 7.92 -60.38
C GLN A 50 -3.14 6.65 -61.19
N GLU A 51 -2.07 5.92 -61.58
CA GLU A 51 -2.21 4.68 -62.35
C GLU A 51 -3.10 3.65 -61.66
N THR A 52 -3.11 3.64 -60.32
CA THR A 52 -4.02 2.83 -59.49
C THR A 52 -4.56 3.71 -58.38
N ILE A 53 -5.88 3.71 -58.21
CA ILE A 53 -6.58 4.58 -57.28
C ILE A 53 -7.23 3.70 -56.22
N THR A 54 -6.81 3.86 -54.97
CA THR A 54 -7.45 3.19 -53.83
C THR A 54 -8.75 3.93 -53.48
N LEU A 55 -9.85 3.19 -53.42
CA LEU A 55 -11.14 3.73 -53.02
C LEU A 55 -11.32 3.68 -51.49
N PRO A 56 -12.23 4.50 -50.93
CA PRO A 56 -12.64 4.37 -49.53
C PRO A 56 -13.18 2.96 -49.24
N GLU A 57 -12.91 2.41 -48.05
CA GLU A 57 -13.29 1.04 -47.67
C GLU A 57 -14.80 0.75 -47.70
N SER A 58 -15.64 1.80 -47.64
CA SER A 58 -17.11 1.68 -47.71
C SER A 58 -17.67 1.47 -49.13
N TRP A 59 -16.82 1.48 -50.16
CA TRP A 59 -17.21 1.33 -51.56
C TRP A 59 -17.23 -0.14 -51.98
N GLU A 60 -18.38 -0.62 -52.45
CA GLU A 60 -18.56 -2.01 -52.86
C GLU A 60 -18.44 -2.19 -54.39
N SER A 61 -18.79 -1.15 -55.15
CA SER A 61 -18.72 -1.19 -56.61
C SER A 61 -18.55 0.20 -57.21
N VAL A 62 -17.88 0.25 -58.37
CA VAL A 62 -17.76 1.45 -59.19
C VAL A 62 -18.70 1.34 -60.37
N ARG A 63 -19.57 2.32 -60.52
CA ARG A 63 -20.57 2.37 -61.61
C ARG A 63 -20.06 3.11 -62.83
N ALA A 64 -19.40 4.24 -62.62
CA ALA A 64 -18.90 5.08 -63.70
C ALA A 64 -17.73 5.92 -63.20
N ILE A 65 -16.84 6.30 -64.12
CA ILE A 65 -15.78 7.27 -63.86
C ILE A 65 -15.88 8.33 -64.92
N THR A 66 -15.79 9.60 -64.55
CA THR A 66 -15.74 10.70 -65.51
C THR A 66 -14.44 11.49 -65.35
N SER A 67 -13.88 11.91 -66.48
CA SER A 67 -12.72 12.80 -66.53
C SER A 67 -12.86 13.77 -67.70
N ASN A 68 -12.69 15.07 -67.45
CA ASN A 68 -12.79 16.11 -68.48
C ASN A 68 -14.06 16.01 -69.37
N GLY A 69 -15.19 15.55 -68.81
CA GLY A 69 -16.45 15.38 -69.55
C GLY A 69 -16.59 14.09 -70.35
N GLN A 70 -15.60 13.19 -70.35
CA GLN A 70 -15.70 11.84 -70.89
C GLN A 70 -16.05 10.83 -69.80
N THR A 71 -16.99 9.92 -70.09
CA THR A 71 -17.41 8.84 -69.19
C THR A 71 -16.73 7.54 -69.60
N TYR A 72 -16.10 6.88 -68.63
CA TYR A 72 -15.45 5.59 -68.76
C TYR A 72 -16.39 4.47 -68.31
N THR A 73 -16.37 3.34 -69.03
CA THR A 73 -17.19 2.16 -68.75
C THR A 73 -16.38 1.03 -68.12
N PRO A 74 -16.99 0.10 -67.37
CA PRO A 74 -16.28 -1.08 -66.89
C PRO A 74 -15.70 -1.88 -68.06
N ALA A 75 -14.47 -2.38 -67.93
CA ALA A 75 -13.83 -3.22 -68.95
C ALA A 75 -14.64 -4.50 -69.18
N ILE A 76 -14.89 -4.83 -70.45
CA ILE A 76 -15.59 -6.07 -70.83
C ILE A 76 -14.71 -7.29 -70.52
N ASP A 77 -13.40 -7.16 -70.76
CA ASP A 77 -12.38 -8.14 -70.40
C ASP A 77 -11.35 -7.48 -69.47
N PRO A 78 -11.35 -7.82 -68.16
CA PRO A 78 -10.42 -7.25 -67.18
C PRO A 78 -8.94 -7.54 -67.47
N GLU A 79 -8.63 -8.58 -68.24
CA GLU A 79 -7.24 -8.94 -68.60
C GLU A 79 -6.74 -8.18 -69.84
N SER A 80 -7.64 -7.56 -70.61
CA SER A 80 -7.31 -6.78 -71.81
C SER A 80 -8.16 -5.49 -71.95
N PRO A 81 -8.09 -4.56 -70.98
CA PRO A 81 -8.90 -3.35 -70.97
C PRO A 81 -8.58 -2.41 -72.15
N GLN A 82 -9.60 -1.84 -72.75
CA GLN A 82 -9.48 -0.91 -73.88
C GLN A 82 -9.44 0.55 -73.43
N ALA A 83 -8.97 1.43 -74.30
CA ALA A 83 -8.99 2.88 -74.04
C ALA A 83 -10.45 3.37 -73.91
N GLY A 84 -10.77 4.04 -72.81
CA GLY A 84 -12.13 4.44 -72.42
C GLY A 84 -12.76 3.51 -71.37
N GLU A 85 -12.05 2.47 -70.91
CA GLU A 85 -12.54 1.53 -69.91
C GLU A 85 -11.84 1.67 -68.54
N PHE A 86 -12.44 1.10 -67.50
CA PHE A 86 -11.82 0.97 -66.18
C PHE A 86 -11.95 -0.45 -65.63
N VAL A 87 -10.97 -0.85 -64.82
CA VAL A 87 -10.97 -2.11 -64.08
C VAL A 87 -11.08 -1.80 -62.59
N TYR A 88 -12.09 -2.37 -61.94
CA TYR A 88 -12.26 -2.32 -60.49
C TYR A 88 -11.88 -3.67 -59.90
N ASN A 89 -10.92 -3.67 -58.96
CA ASN A 89 -10.54 -4.86 -58.21
C ASN A 89 -11.20 -4.81 -56.82
N PRO A 90 -12.21 -5.67 -56.54
CA PRO A 90 -12.92 -5.67 -55.26
C PRO A 90 -12.06 -6.20 -54.10
N TYR A 91 -11.00 -6.97 -54.36
CA TYR A 91 -10.16 -7.55 -53.30
C TYR A 91 -9.12 -6.57 -52.76
N THR A 92 -8.63 -5.66 -53.60
CA THR A 92 -7.71 -4.58 -53.20
C THR A 92 -8.40 -3.23 -53.05
N ASN A 93 -9.70 -3.16 -53.37
CA ASN A 93 -10.52 -1.95 -53.45
C ASN A 93 -9.86 -0.83 -54.28
N THR A 94 -9.30 -1.19 -55.43
CA THR A 94 -8.58 -0.27 -56.32
C THR A 94 -9.21 -0.19 -57.70
N VAL A 95 -9.08 0.97 -58.32
CA VAL A 95 -9.54 1.25 -59.67
C VAL A 95 -8.36 1.64 -60.55
N GLN A 96 -8.34 1.11 -61.76
CA GLN A 96 -7.42 1.51 -62.81
C GLN A 96 -8.21 1.97 -64.02
N VAL A 97 -7.82 3.12 -64.59
CA VAL A 97 -8.50 3.74 -65.72
C VAL A 97 -7.57 3.69 -66.94
N TYR A 98 -8.08 3.21 -68.06
CA TYR A 98 -7.29 2.98 -69.28
C TYR A 98 -7.69 4.00 -70.35
N GLY A 99 -6.78 4.90 -70.74
CA GLY A 99 -7.03 5.94 -71.74
C GLY A 99 -6.42 7.31 -71.41
N THR A 100 -6.89 8.37 -72.05
CA THR A 100 -6.42 9.75 -71.81
C THR A 100 -7.15 10.37 -70.62
N VAL A 101 -6.53 10.33 -69.45
CA VAL A 101 -7.12 10.81 -68.20
C VAL A 101 -6.70 12.26 -67.89
N GLY A 102 -7.63 13.08 -67.39
CA GLY A 102 -7.34 14.42 -66.88
C GLY A 102 -6.62 14.40 -65.53
N ARG A 103 -6.28 15.58 -64.98
CA ARG A 103 -5.63 15.68 -63.66
C ARG A 103 -6.52 15.19 -62.53
N SER A 104 -7.84 15.27 -62.69
CA SER A 104 -8.81 14.76 -61.73
C SER A 104 -9.80 13.81 -62.38
N LEU A 105 -10.28 12.88 -61.55
CA LEU A 105 -11.30 11.89 -61.86
C LEU A 105 -12.46 12.07 -60.91
N GLN A 106 -13.68 12.03 -61.43
CA GLN A 106 -14.88 11.89 -60.62
C GLN A 106 -15.36 10.44 -60.72
N ILE A 107 -15.25 9.72 -59.62
CA ILE A 107 -15.63 8.31 -59.54
C ILE A 107 -17.03 8.25 -58.93
N TYR A 108 -17.94 7.51 -59.56
CA TYR A 108 -19.30 7.24 -59.10
C TYR A 108 -19.42 5.77 -58.72
N GLY A 109 -19.96 5.50 -57.55
CA GLY A 109 -20.13 4.13 -57.09
C GLY A 109 -21.18 4.03 -56.00
N ASN A 110 -21.40 2.80 -55.59
CA ASN A 110 -22.30 2.49 -54.50
C ASN A 110 -21.49 2.30 -53.23
N THR A 111 -21.90 3.00 -52.18
CA THR A 111 -21.43 2.70 -50.83
C THR A 111 -22.35 1.71 -50.16
N GLN A 112 -21.77 0.80 -49.39
CA GLN A 112 -22.50 -0.04 -48.46
C GLN A 112 -22.42 0.61 -47.08
N THR A 113 -23.56 0.82 -46.45
CA THR A 113 -23.61 1.18 -45.02
C THR A 113 -24.51 0.18 -44.32
N ILE A 114 -23.95 -0.61 -43.41
CA ILE A 114 -24.71 -1.56 -42.61
C ILE A 114 -25.33 -0.77 -41.46
N LYS A 115 -26.56 -0.28 -41.62
CA LYS A 115 -27.25 0.41 -40.51
C LYS A 115 -27.95 -0.58 -39.61
N PHE A 116 -27.54 -0.62 -38.35
CA PHE A 116 -28.26 -1.35 -37.32
C PHE A 116 -29.53 -0.60 -36.89
N PHE A 117 -30.70 -1.23 -37.08
CA PHE A 117 -31.96 -0.76 -36.50
C PHE A 117 -32.25 -1.52 -35.19
N PRO A 118 -32.31 -0.83 -34.04
CA PRO A 118 -32.53 -1.52 -32.77
C PRO A 118 -33.94 -2.14 -32.69
N PRO A 119 -34.08 -3.32 -32.07
CA PRO A 119 -35.39 -3.97 -31.90
C PRO A 119 -36.33 -3.14 -31.02
N LEU A 120 -37.64 -3.32 -31.25
CA LEU A 120 -38.67 -2.78 -30.37
C LEU A 120 -38.62 -3.48 -29.00
N LEU A 121 -38.66 -2.69 -27.93
CA LEU A 121 -38.77 -3.18 -26.56
C LEU A 121 -40.24 -3.56 -26.29
N PRO A 122 -40.56 -4.81 -25.91
CA PRO A 122 -41.92 -5.20 -25.61
C PRO A 122 -42.42 -4.62 -24.25
N PRO A 123 -43.75 -4.48 -24.06
CA PRO A 123 -44.34 -4.09 -22.77
C PRO A 123 -44.06 -5.14 -21.67
N PRO A 124 -44.19 -4.80 -20.37
CA PRO A 124 -44.78 -3.58 -19.82
C PRO A 124 -43.83 -2.38 -19.76
N TYR A 125 -44.35 -1.18 -20.04
CA TYR A 125 -43.62 0.08 -19.91
C TYR A 125 -43.86 0.73 -18.53
N PRO A 126 -42.88 1.47 -17.99
CA PRO A 126 -43.07 2.29 -16.80
C PRO A 126 -44.22 3.28 -16.98
N GLN A 127 -44.96 3.57 -15.89
CA GLN A 127 -46.10 4.51 -15.93
C GLN A 127 -45.71 5.89 -16.47
N LEU A 128 -44.46 6.29 -16.26
CA LEU A 128 -43.90 7.53 -16.82
C LEU A 128 -44.06 7.59 -18.34
N PHE A 129 -43.86 6.47 -19.05
CA PHE A 129 -43.90 6.41 -20.52
C PHE A 129 -45.32 6.35 -21.06
N THR A 130 -46.26 5.82 -20.28
CA THR A 130 -47.68 5.73 -20.69
C THR A 130 -48.45 7.00 -20.37
N ASN A 131 -48.05 7.74 -19.34
CA ASN A 131 -48.78 8.91 -18.85
C ASN A 131 -48.32 10.24 -19.47
N LEU A 132 -47.12 10.25 -20.08
CA LEU A 132 -46.53 11.44 -20.68
C LEU A 132 -46.22 11.21 -22.17
N PRO A 133 -46.47 12.19 -23.05
CA PRO A 133 -46.08 12.11 -24.45
C PRO A 133 -44.57 12.37 -24.57
N LEU A 134 -43.77 11.35 -24.29
CA LEU A 134 -42.31 11.40 -24.32
C LEU A 134 -41.77 11.04 -25.71
N GLU A 135 -40.83 11.83 -26.21
CA GLU A 135 -39.98 11.51 -27.36
C GLU A 135 -38.53 11.78 -26.93
N GLY A 136 -37.58 10.89 -27.26
CA GLY A 136 -36.17 11.09 -26.90
C GLY A 136 -35.46 9.83 -26.40
N ALA A 137 -34.33 10.01 -25.70
CA ALA A 137 -33.46 8.91 -25.30
C ALA A 137 -33.31 8.82 -23.77
N ILE A 138 -33.25 7.59 -23.26
CA ILE A 138 -32.95 7.28 -21.87
C ILE A 138 -31.82 6.26 -21.84
N GLN A 139 -30.77 6.55 -21.10
CA GLN A 139 -29.62 5.68 -20.95
C GLN A 139 -29.50 5.23 -19.50
N PHE A 140 -29.50 3.93 -19.29
CA PHE A 140 -29.33 3.29 -17.98
C PHE A 140 -27.90 2.79 -17.81
N THR A 141 -27.26 3.33 -16.79
CA THR A 141 -25.97 3.04 -16.14
C THR A 141 -25.94 1.87 -15.15
N ARG A 142 -25.35 0.70 -15.40
CA ARG A 142 -25.02 -0.27 -14.34
C ARG A 142 -23.56 -0.67 -14.39
N GLN A 143 -22.89 -0.70 -13.23
CA GLN A 143 -21.51 -1.12 -13.09
C GLN A 143 -21.34 -1.97 -11.82
N PHE A 144 -20.42 -2.93 -11.87
CA PHE A 144 -20.16 -3.90 -10.81
C PHE A 144 -19.74 -3.21 -9.51
N GLU A 145 -20.44 -3.54 -8.42
CA GLU A 145 -20.31 -2.94 -7.07
C GLU A 145 -20.53 -1.41 -7.00
N GLN A 146 -20.98 -0.78 -8.08
CA GLN A 146 -21.27 0.65 -8.13
C GLN A 146 -22.78 0.94 -8.13
N GLN A 147 -23.12 2.15 -7.72
CA GLN A 147 -24.50 2.63 -7.76
C GLN A 147 -25.00 2.74 -9.21
N PRO A 148 -26.24 2.31 -9.52
CA PRO A 148 -26.81 2.53 -10.85
C PRO A 148 -27.05 4.02 -11.09
N SER A 149 -26.91 4.44 -12.33
CA SER A 149 -27.21 5.80 -12.77
C SER A 149 -28.11 5.78 -14.00
N ALA A 150 -28.76 6.89 -14.29
CA ALA A 150 -29.44 7.06 -15.57
C ALA A 150 -29.35 8.50 -16.03
N GLN A 151 -29.44 8.71 -17.33
CA GLN A 151 -29.63 10.03 -17.91
C GLN A 151 -30.72 9.95 -18.96
N PHE A 152 -31.51 11.01 -19.06
CA PHE A 152 -32.47 11.12 -20.15
C PHE A 152 -32.43 12.49 -20.79
N GLU A 153 -32.65 12.49 -22.10
CA GLU A 153 -32.89 13.67 -22.92
C GLU A 153 -34.24 13.48 -23.61
N LEU A 154 -35.26 14.21 -23.14
CA LEU A 154 -36.64 14.03 -23.58
C LEU A 154 -37.22 15.35 -24.09
N GLU A 155 -38.07 15.25 -25.10
CA GLU A 155 -38.91 16.31 -25.61
C GLU A 155 -40.34 16.11 -25.10
N LEU A 156 -40.90 17.17 -24.51
CA LEU A 156 -42.21 17.18 -23.86
C LEU A 156 -43.04 18.37 -24.34
N ARG A 157 -44.35 18.17 -24.49
CA ARG A 157 -45.32 19.23 -24.82
C ARG A 157 -45.99 19.85 -23.58
N LEU A 158 -45.31 19.81 -22.44
CA LEU A 158 -45.80 20.32 -21.16
C LEU A 158 -45.16 21.68 -20.84
N SER A 159 -45.86 22.48 -20.04
CA SER A 159 -45.30 23.75 -19.56
C SER A 159 -44.12 23.52 -18.60
N LYS A 160 -43.18 24.48 -18.56
CA LYS A 160 -42.04 24.45 -17.63
C LYS A 160 -42.45 24.18 -16.18
N ALA A 161 -43.52 24.82 -15.70
CA ALA A 161 -44.00 24.64 -14.33
C ALA A 161 -44.47 23.20 -14.04
N GLN A 162 -45.16 22.57 -14.99
CA GLN A 162 -45.57 21.17 -14.88
C GLN A 162 -44.36 20.25 -14.89
N ILE A 163 -43.39 20.49 -15.78
CA ILE A 163 -42.14 19.72 -15.84
C ILE A 163 -41.35 19.82 -14.53
N GLN A 164 -41.22 21.03 -13.99
CA GLN A 164 -40.55 21.26 -12.69
C GLN A 164 -41.25 20.53 -11.55
N SER A 165 -42.58 20.44 -11.57
CA SER A 165 -43.33 19.70 -10.54
C SER A 165 -43.19 18.18 -10.64
N ILE A 166 -43.06 17.63 -11.87
CA ILE A 166 -42.98 16.19 -12.12
C ILE A 166 -41.55 15.67 -11.91
N PHE A 167 -40.55 16.43 -12.35
CA PHE A 167 -39.14 16.01 -12.38
C PHE A 167 -38.27 16.79 -11.37
N ALA A 168 -38.85 17.23 -10.25
CA ALA A 168 -38.10 17.98 -9.24
C ALA A 168 -36.87 17.19 -8.75
N PRO A 169 -35.69 17.81 -8.58
CA PRO A 169 -34.56 17.15 -7.96
C PRO A 169 -34.95 16.55 -6.60
N GLY A 170 -34.54 15.32 -6.36
CA GLY A 170 -34.93 14.52 -5.22
C GLY A 170 -36.10 13.57 -5.44
N THR A 171 -36.83 13.70 -6.55
CA THR A 171 -37.91 12.76 -6.91
C THR A 171 -37.35 11.37 -7.20
N GLU A 172 -37.91 10.36 -6.55
CA GLU A 172 -37.56 8.95 -6.74
C GLU A 172 -38.38 8.33 -7.88
N LEU A 173 -37.74 7.49 -8.68
CA LEU A 173 -38.29 6.85 -9.87
C LEU A 173 -37.82 5.40 -9.94
N ASP A 174 -38.77 4.47 -9.99
CA ASP A 174 -38.47 3.06 -10.28
C ASP A 174 -38.68 2.79 -11.78
N LEU A 175 -37.57 2.70 -12.53
CA LEU A 175 -37.61 2.42 -13.97
C LEU A 175 -37.02 1.05 -14.24
N TYR A 176 -37.85 0.11 -14.71
CA TYR A 176 -37.45 -1.27 -15.02
C TYR A 176 -36.68 -1.96 -13.89
N GLY A 177 -37.12 -1.73 -12.65
CA GLY A 177 -36.52 -2.31 -11.44
C GLY A 177 -35.22 -1.64 -10.99
N LEU A 178 -34.85 -0.49 -11.56
CA LEU A 178 -33.77 0.36 -11.07
C LEU A 178 -34.28 1.39 -10.05
N PRO A 179 -33.67 1.49 -8.86
CA PRO A 179 -34.00 2.50 -7.86
C PRO A 179 -33.31 3.84 -8.18
N LEU A 180 -33.95 4.71 -8.95
CA LEU A 180 -33.35 5.97 -9.41
C LEU A 180 -33.89 7.18 -8.64
N ARG A 181 -33.10 8.24 -8.59
CA ARG A 181 -33.47 9.54 -8.01
C ARG A 181 -32.96 10.65 -8.92
N ILE A 182 -33.75 11.69 -9.15
CA ILE A 182 -33.33 12.83 -9.97
C ILE A 182 -32.31 13.68 -9.19
N ASN A 183 -31.08 13.74 -9.67
CA ASN A 183 -30.01 14.54 -9.07
C ASN A 183 -30.01 15.98 -9.61
N SER A 184 -30.19 16.13 -10.93
CA SER A 184 -30.24 17.43 -11.57
C SER A 184 -31.18 17.43 -12.77
N LEU A 185 -31.84 18.56 -13.01
CA LEU A 185 -32.75 18.77 -14.13
C LEU A 185 -32.39 20.06 -14.88
N ASN A 186 -32.24 19.97 -16.19
CA ASN A 186 -32.12 21.10 -17.10
C ASN A 186 -33.36 21.15 -18.00
N ILE A 187 -33.96 22.33 -18.16
CA ILE A 187 -35.15 22.56 -18.99
C ILE A 187 -34.85 23.68 -19.98
N LYS A 188 -34.97 23.37 -21.27
CA LYS A 188 -34.86 24.33 -22.37
C LYS A 188 -36.21 24.51 -23.06
N GLU A 189 -36.80 25.68 -22.89
CA GLU A 189 -38.02 26.08 -23.61
C GLU A 189 -37.66 26.41 -25.07
N LEU A 190 -38.34 25.78 -26.03
CA LEU A 190 -38.09 26.03 -27.45
C LEU A 190 -38.94 27.21 -27.95
N PRO A 191 -38.41 28.08 -28.84
CA PRO A 191 -39.14 29.23 -29.33
C PRO A 191 -40.43 28.83 -30.05
N ARG A 192 -41.56 29.42 -29.63
CA ARG A 192 -42.88 29.16 -30.22
C ARG A 192 -42.99 29.55 -31.70
N SER A 193 -42.10 30.43 -32.18
CA SER A 193 -42.00 30.79 -33.60
C SER A 193 -41.58 29.63 -34.49
N ILE A 194 -40.82 28.67 -33.94
CA ILE A 194 -40.35 27.47 -34.64
C ILE A 194 -41.18 26.25 -34.25
N TYR A 195 -41.61 26.18 -32.97
CA TYR A 195 -42.39 25.07 -32.42
C TYR A 195 -43.70 25.57 -31.77
N PRO A 196 -44.78 25.73 -32.55
CA PRO A 196 -46.04 26.33 -32.08
C PRO A 196 -46.72 25.58 -30.93
N ASP A 197 -46.40 24.30 -30.78
CA ASP A 197 -46.91 23.41 -29.72
C ASP A 197 -46.24 23.62 -28.35
N GLY A 198 -45.29 24.55 -28.25
CA GLY A 198 -44.74 24.98 -26.96
C GLY A 198 -43.90 23.91 -26.25
N ARG A 199 -43.21 23.07 -27.02
CA ARG A 199 -42.38 21.96 -26.52
C ARG A 199 -41.13 22.41 -25.76
N CYS A 200 -40.77 21.66 -24.73
CA CYS A 200 -39.57 21.80 -23.94
C CYS A 200 -38.65 20.59 -24.14
N LYS A 201 -37.33 20.83 -24.21
CA LYS A 201 -36.31 19.80 -24.06
C LYS A 201 -35.92 19.71 -22.60
N ILE A 202 -35.87 18.50 -22.05
CA ILE A 202 -35.39 18.24 -20.70
C ILE A 202 -34.17 17.32 -20.78
N SER A 203 -33.15 17.64 -20.00
CA SER A 203 -32.01 16.76 -19.75
C SER A 203 -31.90 16.56 -18.26
N ALA A 204 -31.97 15.31 -17.78
CA ALA A 204 -31.82 15.01 -16.37
C ALA A 204 -30.74 13.96 -16.14
N SER A 205 -30.04 14.13 -15.02
CA SER A 205 -29.12 13.14 -14.46
C SER A 205 -29.76 12.52 -13.22
N LEU A 206 -29.72 11.20 -13.16
CA LEU A 206 -30.32 10.39 -12.10
C LEU A 206 -29.23 9.53 -11.46
N GLY A 207 -29.16 9.58 -10.14
CA GLY A 207 -28.34 8.67 -9.33
C GLY A 207 -29.19 7.56 -8.74
N SER A 208 -28.55 6.68 -7.98
CA SER A 208 -29.24 5.67 -7.19
C SER A 208 -29.93 6.32 -6.00
N ARG A 209 -31.16 5.90 -5.67
CA ARG A 209 -31.84 6.40 -4.46
C ARG A 209 -31.08 6.06 -3.18
N TRP A 210 -30.26 5.01 -3.23
CA TRP A 210 -29.44 4.56 -2.10
C TRP A 210 -28.29 5.52 -1.78
N GLU A 211 -27.93 6.43 -2.69
CA GLU A 211 -26.85 7.42 -2.50
C GLU A 211 -27.10 8.34 -1.29
N ASN A 212 -28.36 8.61 -0.95
CA ASN A 212 -28.72 9.47 0.21
C ASN A 212 -28.27 8.89 1.55
N TYR A 213 -28.14 7.56 1.61
CA TYR A 213 -27.92 6.83 2.85
C TYR A 213 -26.46 6.38 2.99
N LEU A 214 -25.58 6.71 2.03
CA LEU A 214 -24.17 6.31 2.03
C LEU A 214 -23.42 6.81 3.28
N ASP A 215 -23.75 8.03 3.70
CA ASP A 215 -23.09 8.73 4.80
C ASP A 215 -23.96 8.84 6.06
N GLU A 216 -25.17 8.27 6.06
CA GLU A 216 -26.05 8.34 7.23
C GLU A 216 -25.56 7.40 8.34
N PRO A 217 -25.06 7.95 9.47
CA PRO A 217 -24.69 7.12 10.60
C PRO A 217 -25.96 6.62 11.29
N CYS A 218 -25.89 5.44 11.90
CA CYS A 218 -26.97 4.95 12.75
C CYS A 218 -26.44 4.48 14.09
N PHE A 219 -27.29 4.51 15.11
CA PHE A 219 -26.92 4.01 16.42
C PHE A 219 -26.58 2.52 16.34
N LEU A 220 -25.41 2.16 16.84
CA LEU A 220 -24.93 0.78 16.86
C LEU A 220 -25.89 -0.12 17.65
N ARG A 221 -26.34 0.37 18.81
CA ARG A 221 -27.26 -0.35 19.70
C ARG A 221 -28.72 -0.18 19.29
N SER A 222 -29.55 -1.19 19.55
CA SER A 222 -30.99 -1.14 19.24
C SER A 222 -31.77 -0.12 20.09
N ASP A 223 -31.26 0.19 21.29
CA ASP A 223 -31.80 1.16 22.26
C ASP A 223 -31.16 2.56 22.14
N GLY A 224 -30.37 2.80 21.10
CA GLY A 224 -29.63 4.06 20.94
C GLY A 224 -30.54 5.26 20.67
N GLY A 225 -30.22 6.39 21.31
CA GLY A 225 -30.92 7.66 21.17
C GLY A 225 -30.10 8.81 21.77
N ASN A 226 -30.47 10.06 21.44
CA ASN A 226 -29.78 11.31 21.88
C ASN A 226 -29.97 11.65 23.37
N SER A 227 -30.05 10.66 24.26
CA SER A 227 -30.24 10.90 25.69
C SER A 227 -29.15 10.23 26.52
N THR A 228 -28.16 11.01 26.94
CA THR A 228 -27.44 10.73 28.19
C THR A 228 -28.42 10.96 29.34
N SER A 229 -28.84 9.92 30.06
CA SER A 229 -29.60 10.14 31.30
C SER A 229 -28.67 10.68 32.39
N ILE A 230 -28.95 11.88 32.89
CA ILE A 230 -28.17 12.57 33.93
C ILE A 230 -28.50 12.02 35.35
N SER A 231 -29.16 10.86 35.46
CA SER A 231 -29.70 10.38 36.74
C SER A 231 -29.41 8.92 37.09
N GLU A 232 -28.56 8.22 36.34
CA GLU A 232 -28.02 6.95 36.81
C GLU A 232 -26.71 7.24 37.55
N PRO A 233 -26.54 6.81 38.81
CA PRO A 233 -25.25 6.93 39.48
C PRO A 233 -24.21 6.22 38.61
N PHE A 234 -23.09 6.89 38.32
CA PHE A 234 -22.00 6.34 37.52
C PHE A 234 -21.61 4.96 38.06
N GLN A 235 -22.11 3.90 37.43
CA GLN A 235 -21.76 2.53 37.72
C GLN A 235 -20.60 2.16 36.81
N ASP A 236 -19.55 1.68 37.42
CA ASP A 236 -18.34 1.42 36.70
C ASP A 236 -18.48 0.14 35.88
N THR A 237 -18.51 0.28 34.56
CA THR A 237 -18.84 -0.80 33.60
C THR A 237 -17.87 -1.97 33.67
N GLU A 238 -16.68 -1.76 34.22
CA GLU A 238 -15.66 -2.79 34.43
C GLU A 238 -15.85 -3.60 35.73
N CYS A 239 -16.71 -3.13 36.64
CA CYS A 239 -16.83 -3.63 38.01
C CYS A 239 -18.17 -4.27 38.35
N THR A 240 -19.13 -4.19 37.44
CA THR A 240 -20.32 -5.02 37.48
C THR A 240 -19.92 -6.44 37.07
N ALA A 241 -20.07 -7.41 37.99
CA ALA A 241 -20.07 -8.80 37.55
C ALA A 241 -21.16 -8.95 36.49
N PRO A 242 -20.95 -9.77 35.45
CA PRO A 242 -22.06 -10.23 34.65
C PRO A 242 -22.91 -11.05 35.63
N THR A 243 -23.90 -10.43 36.25
CA THR A 243 -25.14 -11.15 36.44
C THR A 243 -25.48 -11.51 35.00
N PRO A 244 -25.55 -12.80 34.61
CA PRO A 244 -26.18 -13.14 33.36
C PRO A 244 -27.65 -12.79 33.57
N SER A 245 -28.00 -11.51 33.43
CA SER A 245 -29.24 -11.24 32.76
C SER A 245 -29.02 -11.86 31.38
N LEU A 246 -29.60 -13.03 31.20
CA LEU A 246 -29.82 -13.68 29.90
C LEU A 246 -30.68 -12.79 28.97
N THR A 247 -30.65 -11.47 29.16
CA THR A 247 -31.61 -10.49 28.67
C THR A 247 -31.01 -9.07 28.60
N ASP A 248 -29.72 -8.87 28.30
CA ASP A 248 -29.36 -7.65 27.53
C ASP A 248 -29.32 -8.04 26.04
N PRO A 249 -30.34 -7.67 25.26
CA PRO A 249 -30.47 -8.08 23.86
C PRO A 249 -29.42 -7.45 22.91
N ASN A 250 -28.44 -6.66 23.40
CA ASN A 250 -27.53 -5.84 22.59
C ASN A 250 -26.06 -6.30 22.55
N PHE A 251 -25.73 -7.58 22.74
CA PHE A 251 -24.33 -8.06 22.60
C PHE A 251 -23.82 -8.10 21.16
N ASN A 252 -24.74 -8.25 20.22
CA ASN A 252 -24.46 -8.24 18.80
C ASN A 252 -25.63 -7.59 18.06
N THR A 253 -25.34 -7.08 16.87
CA THR A 253 -26.36 -6.63 15.92
C THR A 253 -26.03 -7.18 14.55
N THR A 254 -26.99 -7.15 13.63
CA THR A 254 -26.80 -7.60 12.25
C THR A 254 -26.70 -6.41 11.31
N ILE A 255 -25.96 -6.55 10.21
CA ILE A 255 -25.93 -5.53 9.15
C ILE A 255 -27.34 -5.24 8.63
N GLN A 256 -28.18 -6.28 8.51
CA GLN A 256 -29.58 -6.13 8.13
C GLN A 256 -30.36 -5.20 9.08
N GLN A 257 -30.19 -5.36 10.40
CA GLN A 257 -30.84 -4.48 11.37
C GLN A 257 -30.28 -3.04 11.31
N LEU A 258 -28.98 -2.88 11.10
CA LEU A 258 -28.35 -1.56 10.98
C LEU A 258 -28.78 -0.81 9.70
N LEU A 259 -28.87 -1.52 8.57
CA LEU A 259 -29.39 -0.98 7.31
C LEU A 259 -30.87 -0.60 7.43
N ALA A 260 -31.68 -1.44 8.10
CA ALA A 260 -33.09 -1.14 8.32
C ALA A 260 -33.31 0.15 9.13
N LYS A 261 -32.40 0.50 10.06
CA LYS A 261 -32.47 1.74 10.86
C LYS A 261 -32.32 3.01 10.01
N ILE A 262 -31.54 2.94 8.93
CA ILE A 262 -31.38 4.04 7.95
C ILE A 262 -32.37 3.91 6.78
N GLY A 263 -33.39 3.06 6.90
CA GLY A 263 -34.41 2.90 5.86
C GLY A 263 -34.00 2.05 4.65
N ILE A 264 -32.84 1.37 4.71
CA ILE A 264 -32.39 0.47 3.64
C ILE A 264 -32.84 -0.97 3.94
N ALA A 265 -33.64 -1.54 3.04
CA ALA A 265 -33.93 -2.97 3.08
C ALA A 265 -32.73 -3.80 2.61
N TYR A 266 -32.52 -4.97 3.21
CA TYR A 266 -31.43 -5.90 2.90
C TYR A 266 -31.98 -7.19 2.28
N THR A 267 -31.31 -7.72 1.26
CA THR A 267 -31.60 -9.04 0.68
C THR A 267 -30.30 -9.78 0.40
N GLY A 268 -30.12 -10.99 0.93
CA GLY A 268 -28.89 -11.75 0.73
C GLY A 268 -28.64 -12.80 1.81
N PRO A 269 -27.47 -13.44 1.82
CA PRO A 269 -27.08 -14.40 2.86
C PRO A 269 -26.93 -13.72 4.23
N ASN A 270 -26.96 -14.51 5.31
CA ASN A 270 -26.66 -13.99 6.65
C ASN A 270 -25.16 -13.70 6.77
N LEU A 271 -24.81 -12.42 6.95
CA LEU A 271 -23.44 -11.97 7.17
C LEU A 271 -23.03 -12.13 8.64
N ALA A 272 -21.72 -12.14 8.89
CA ALA A 272 -21.18 -12.15 10.24
C ALA A 272 -21.72 -10.97 11.07
N SER A 273 -22.15 -11.24 12.31
CA SER A 273 -22.71 -10.21 13.19
C SER A 273 -21.71 -9.08 13.47
N VAL A 274 -22.21 -7.89 13.75
CA VAL A 274 -21.44 -6.77 14.27
C VAL A 274 -21.37 -6.93 15.80
N PRO A 275 -20.18 -7.14 16.38
CA PRO A 275 -20.04 -7.21 17.83
C PRO A 275 -20.29 -5.83 18.44
N ILE A 276 -21.00 -5.79 19.57
CA ILE A 276 -21.18 -4.57 20.37
C ILE A 276 -20.42 -4.80 21.67
N PRO A 277 -19.24 -4.16 21.86
CA PRO A 277 -18.48 -4.29 23.09
C PRO A 277 -19.32 -3.92 24.33
N GLN A 278 -19.09 -4.63 25.44
CA GLN A 278 -19.70 -4.27 26.71
C GLN A 278 -19.29 -2.83 27.11
N GLY A 279 -20.25 -2.03 27.59
CA GLY A 279 -20.02 -0.62 27.94
C GLY A 279 -20.09 0.36 26.77
N THR A 280 -20.41 -0.09 25.56
CA THR A 280 -20.68 0.81 24.41
C THR A 280 -21.82 1.78 24.76
N ALA A 281 -21.56 3.09 24.63
CA ALA A 281 -22.51 4.15 24.94
C ALA A 281 -23.73 4.13 23.98
N ARG A 282 -24.91 4.55 24.46
CA ARG A 282 -26.16 4.52 23.68
C ARG A 282 -26.14 5.43 22.45
N ASP A 283 -25.33 6.47 22.47
CA ASP A 283 -25.11 7.42 21.38
C ASP A 283 -23.99 7.00 20.42
N THR A 284 -23.38 5.82 20.62
CA THR A 284 -22.36 5.31 19.69
C THR A 284 -22.98 5.04 18.33
N VAL A 285 -22.44 5.70 17.31
CA VAL A 285 -22.90 5.57 15.91
C VAL A 285 -21.89 4.81 15.05
N VAL A 286 -22.40 4.14 14.02
CA VAL A 286 -21.62 3.44 13.00
C VAL A 286 -22.17 3.71 11.61
N ASN A 287 -21.34 3.55 10.57
CA ASN A 287 -21.78 3.53 9.18
C ASN A 287 -22.08 2.07 8.75
N PRO A 288 -23.35 1.69 8.51
CA PRO A 288 -23.72 0.32 8.15
C PRO A 288 -23.11 -0.17 6.84
N LEU A 289 -22.86 0.72 5.89
CA LEU A 289 -22.37 0.38 4.55
C LEU A 289 -20.86 0.12 4.53
N GLN A 290 -20.08 0.84 5.34
CA GLN A 290 -18.69 0.49 5.58
C GLN A 290 -18.59 -0.92 6.18
N LEU A 291 -19.39 -1.19 7.21
CA LEU A 291 -19.42 -2.50 7.88
C LEU A 291 -19.92 -3.64 6.96
N LEU A 292 -20.79 -3.32 5.99
CA LEU A 292 -21.22 -4.25 4.95
C LEU A 292 -20.02 -4.65 4.08
N SER A 293 -19.27 -3.67 3.56
CA SER A 293 -18.14 -3.93 2.66
C SER A 293 -17.08 -4.86 3.26
N ASP A 294 -16.74 -4.67 4.53
CA ASP A 294 -15.74 -5.49 5.23
C ASP A 294 -16.17 -6.97 5.33
N ARG A 295 -17.48 -7.24 5.37
CA ARG A 295 -18.06 -8.59 5.58
C ARG A 295 -18.27 -9.37 4.28
N LEU A 296 -18.38 -8.68 3.15
CA LEU A 296 -18.66 -9.31 1.84
C LEU A 296 -17.59 -10.32 1.44
N LEU A 297 -16.32 -9.99 1.67
CA LEU A 297 -15.19 -10.85 1.32
C LEU A 297 -15.22 -12.19 2.07
N VAL A 298 -15.44 -12.15 3.39
CA VAL A 298 -15.53 -13.37 4.23
C VAL A 298 -16.75 -14.22 3.84
N ALA A 299 -17.82 -13.58 3.38
CA ALA A 299 -19.03 -14.24 2.90
C ALA A 299 -18.96 -14.70 1.43
N ASN A 300 -17.81 -14.56 0.75
CA ASN A 300 -17.63 -14.87 -0.67
C ASN A 300 -18.71 -14.25 -1.57
N SER A 301 -19.04 -12.98 -1.32
CA SER A 301 -20.16 -12.28 -1.94
C SER A 301 -19.76 -10.88 -2.39
N PHE A 302 -20.53 -10.27 -3.28
CA PHE A 302 -20.40 -8.87 -3.70
C PHE A 302 -21.74 -8.14 -3.50
N VAL A 303 -21.70 -6.81 -3.49
CA VAL A 303 -22.91 -5.98 -3.37
C VAL A 303 -23.46 -5.58 -4.73
N ARG A 304 -24.79 -5.63 -4.86
CA ARG A 304 -25.55 -5.25 -6.03
C ARG A 304 -26.56 -4.17 -5.64
N TRP A 305 -26.43 -3.02 -6.30
CA TRP A 305 -27.23 -1.82 -6.01
C TRP A 305 -28.42 -1.66 -6.96
N SER A 306 -28.45 -2.39 -8.07
CA SER A 306 -29.47 -2.32 -9.13
C SER A 306 -30.83 -2.93 -8.78
N ASN A 307 -31.11 -3.20 -7.50
CA ASN A 307 -32.37 -3.79 -7.05
C ASN A 307 -33.27 -2.74 -6.37
N ALA A 308 -34.45 -2.50 -6.97
CA ALA A 308 -35.40 -1.50 -6.49
C ALA A 308 -36.13 -1.86 -5.18
N SER A 309 -35.92 -3.03 -4.58
CA SER A 309 -36.57 -3.38 -3.31
C SER A 309 -35.60 -3.32 -2.13
N ALA A 310 -34.32 -3.59 -2.33
CA ALA A 310 -33.33 -3.72 -1.27
C ALA A 310 -31.90 -3.62 -1.82
N VAL A 311 -30.92 -3.33 -0.95
CA VAL A 311 -29.51 -3.57 -1.25
C VAL A 311 -29.29 -5.09 -1.23
N GLU A 312 -28.84 -5.63 -2.37
CA GLU A 312 -28.73 -7.06 -2.61
C GLU A 312 -27.28 -7.53 -2.43
N VAL A 313 -27.06 -8.53 -1.59
CA VAL A 313 -25.76 -9.20 -1.45
C VAL A 313 -25.81 -10.53 -2.18
N VAL A 314 -24.95 -10.67 -3.18
CA VAL A 314 -24.97 -11.78 -4.13
C VAL A 314 -23.73 -12.65 -3.92
N PRO A 315 -23.88 -13.93 -3.53
CA PRO A 315 -22.76 -14.86 -3.51
C PRO A 315 -22.11 -15.03 -4.87
N ILE A 316 -20.78 -15.10 -4.91
CA ILE A 316 -20.02 -15.33 -6.14
C ILE A 316 -20.54 -16.59 -6.83
N GLY A 317 -20.94 -16.44 -8.09
CA GLY A 317 -21.43 -17.53 -8.93
C GLY A 317 -22.91 -17.87 -8.79
N SER A 318 -23.67 -17.15 -7.97
CA SER A 318 -25.13 -17.32 -7.85
C SER A 318 -25.95 -16.44 -8.80
N GLY A 319 -25.31 -15.55 -9.56
CA GLY A 319 -25.96 -14.70 -10.57
C GLY A 319 -26.62 -15.49 -11.70
N ARG A 320 -27.51 -14.83 -12.46
CA ARG A 320 -28.24 -15.44 -13.57
C ARG A 320 -27.26 -15.75 -14.72
N VAL A 321 -27.56 -16.78 -15.51
CA VAL A 321 -26.78 -17.13 -16.70
C VAL A 321 -27.53 -16.72 -17.96
N TRP A 322 -26.87 -15.95 -18.81
CA TRP A 322 -27.32 -15.52 -20.12
C TRP A 322 -26.53 -16.24 -21.20
N ASN A 323 -27.21 -16.73 -22.25
CA ASN A 323 -26.57 -17.41 -23.37
C ASN A 323 -26.95 -16.73 -24.68
N TYR A 324 -25.96 -16.29 -25.45
CA TYR A 324 -26.14 -15.54 -26.70
C TYR A 324 -25.39 -16.24 -27.83
N GLN A 325 -25.97 -16.26 -29.03
CA GLN A 325 -25.30 -16.72 -30.24
C GLN A 325 -24.63 -15.54 -30.95
N GLU A 326 -23.74 -15.84 -31.89
CA GLU A 326 -23.06 -14.83 -32.69
C GLU A 326 -24.05 -13.91 -33.42
N SER A 327 -25.19 -14.46 -33.89
CA SER A 327 -26.28 -13.71 -34.51
C SER A 327 -26.92 -12.66 -33.60
N ASP A 328 -26.78 -12.81 -32.29
CA ASP A 328 -27.40 -11.93 -31.30
C ASP A 328 -26.50 -10.75 -30.91
N ILE A 329 -25.22 -10.81 -31.27
CA ILE A 329 -24.25 -9.73 -31.10
C ILE A 329 -24.53 -8.67 -32.17
N LYS A 330 -24.79 -7.44 -31.73
CA LYS A 330 -25.19 -6.30 -32.55
C LYS A 330 -24.10 -5.23 -32.50
N GLY A 331 -24.03 -4.39 -33.54
CA GLY A 331 -23.04 -3.33 -33.67
C GLY A 331 -22.11 -3.52 -34.87
N GLU A 332 -21.70 -2.41 -35.49
CA GLU A 332 -20.76 -2.41 -36.62
C GLU A 332 -19.33 -2.85 -36.19
N ASP A 333 -18.99 -2.63 -34.91
CA ASP A 333 -17.65 -2.85 -34.33
C ASP A 333 -17.42 -4.27 -33.77
N GLY A 334 -18.45 -5.14 -33.74
CA GLY A 334 -18.31 -6.52 -33.27
C GLY A 334 -18.00 -6.64 -31.77
N VAL A 335 -17.00 -7.46 -31.42
CA VAL A 335 -16.54 -7.68 -30.03
C VAL A 335 -15.14 -7.11 -29.86
N ASP A 336 -15.03 -6.06 -29.06
CA ASP A 336 -13.75 -5.49 -28.69
C ASP A 336 -13.17 -6.21 -27.48
N THR A 337 -11.86 -6.49 -27.52
CA THR A 337 -11.14 -7.17 -26.45
C THR A 337 -9.95 -6.34 -26.02
N SER A 338 -9.84 -6.05 -24.73
CA SER A 338 -8.73 -5.30 -24.14
C SER A 338 -8.20 -5.98 -22.88
N PHE A 339 -6.90 -5.84 -22.65
CA PHE A 339 -6.22 -6.33 -21.44
C PHE A 339 -5.00 -5.44 -21.16
N GLU A 340 -4.85 -5.01 -19.91
CA GLU A 340 -3.69 -4.23 -19.47
C GLU A 340 -2.82 -5.05 -18.52
N ALA A 341 -1.50 -4.95 -18.70
CA ALA A 341 -0.51 -5.59 -17.84
C ALA A 341 0.11 -4.55 -16.89
N ILE A 342 -0.63 -4.14 -15.86
CA ILE A 342 -0.13 -3.18 -14.87
C ILE A 342 0.88 -3.89 -13.93
N ALA A 343 2.09 -3.34 -13.81
CA ALA A 343 3.12 -3.71 -12.82
C ALA A 343 3.56 -5.19 -12.78
N LYS A 344 3.65 -5.88 -13.94
CA LYS A 344 4.07 -7.30 -14.00
C LYS A 344 5.46 -7.52 -14.57
N LEU A 345 6.19 -8.46 -13.98
CA LEU A 345 7.41 -9.01 -14.57
C LEU A 345 7.05 -9.84 -15.82
N SER A 346 7.80 -9.65 -16.90
CA SER A 346 7.61 -10.41 -18.14
C SER A 346 7.88 -11.90 -17.91
N LYS A 347 6.84 -12.74 -18.04
CA LYS A 347 6.91 -14.20 -17.84
C LYS A 347 7.27 -14.98 -19.11
N ARG A 348 7.18 -14.37 -20.30
CA ARG A 348 7.43 -15.03 -21.59
C ARG A 348 8.10 -14.08 -22.57
N ARG A 349 9.20 -14.51 -23.18
CA ARG A 349 9.82 -13.82 -24.31
C ARG A 349 9.19 -14.29 -25.62
N LEU A 350 8.79 -13.34 -26.45
CA LEU A 350 8.35 -13.60 -27.83
C LEU A 350 9.56 -14.16 -28.60
N THR A 351 9.52 -15.46 -28.90
CA THR A 351 10.68 -16.18 -29.46
C THR A 351 10.55 -16.43 -30.96
N ALA A 352 9.33 -16.61 -31.47
CA ALA A 352 9.02 -16.62 -32.90
C ALA A 352 7.53 -16.30 -33.11
N ILE A 353 7.21 -15.43 -34.07
CA ILE A 353 5.85 -15.22 -34.55
C ILE A 353 5.62 -16.24 -35.68
N PRO A 354 4.62 -17.15 -35.58
CA PRO A 354 4.31 -18.05 -36.68
C PRO A 354 3.94 -17.23 -37.92
N ASN A 355 4.40 -17.64 -39.11
CA ASN A 355 3.98 -17.02 -40.36
C ASN A 355 2.50 -17.37 -40.60
N LEU A 356 1.62 -16.42 -40.26
CA LEU A 356 0.17 -16.51 -40.45
C LEU A 356 -0.27 -15.84 -41.76
N ASN A 357 0.66 -15.43 -42.62
CA ASN A 357 0.29 -14.87 -43.91
C ASN A 357 -0.47 -15.95 -44.71
N PRO A 358 -1.64 -15.60 -45.28
CA PRO A 358 -2.30 -16.51 -46.21
C PRO A 358 -1.30 -16.84 -47.33
N PRO A 359 -1.32 -18.07 -47.85
CA PRO A 359 -0.55 -18.40 -49.04
C PRO A 359 -0.90 -17.39 -50.14
N PRO A 360 0.09 -16.88 -50.91
CA PRO A 360 -0.19 -15.95 -51.99
C PRO A 360 -1.24 -16.57 -52.93
N PRO A 361 -2.24 -15.80 -53.37
CA PRO A 361 -3.29 -16.32 -54.24
C PRO A 361 -2.64 -16.90 -55.51
N ASP A 362 -3.07 -18.11 -55.90
CA ASP A 362 -2.66 -18.69 -57.17
C ASP A 362 -3.35 -17.92 -58.30
N LEU A 363 -2.64 -16.93 -58.85
CA LEU A 363 -3.11 -16.08 -59.94
C LEU A 363 -3.20 -16.83 -61.28
N VAL A 364 -2.76 -18.10 -61.34
CA VAL A 364 -2.76 -18.92 -62.55
C VAL A 364 -3.99 -19.84 -62.62
N ASN A 365 -4.52 -20.27 -61.47
CA ASN A 365 -5.70 -21.13 -61.40
C ASN A 365 -6.75 -20.55 -60.45
N PHE A 366 -7.72 -19.81 -60.99
CA PHE A 366 -8.92 -19.50 -60.23
C PHE A 366 -9.62 -20.81 -59.86
N PRO A 367 -9.87 -21.09 -58.56
CA PRO A 367 -10.53 -22.31 -58.16
C PRO A 367 -11.94 -22.36 -58.77
N SER A 368 -12.21 -23.41 -59.54
CA SER A 368 -13.49 -23.62 -60.23
C SER A 368 -14.64 -23.97 -59.28
N GLU A 369 -14.31 -24.28 -58.03
CA GLU A 369 -15.24 -24.57 -56.95
C GLU A 369 -15.04 -23.54 -55.84
N VAL A 370 -16.12 -22.85 -55.47
CA VAL A 370 -16.17 -22.00 -54.28
C VAL A 370 -15.94 -22.91 -53.07
N GLN A 371 -14.74 -22.91 -52.50
CA GLN A 371 -14.52 -23.52 -51.20
C GLN A 371 -15.37 -22.75 -50.19
N LEU A 372 -16.44 -23.41 -49.73
CA LEU A 372 -17.22 -22.89 -48.62
C LEU A 372 -16.25 -22.69 -47.44
N PRO A 373 -16.30 -21.52 -46.77
CA PRO A 373 -15.46 -21.30 -45.61
C PRO A 373 -15.67 -22.45 -44.62
N PRO A 374 -14.60 -23.00 -44.03
CA PRO A 374 -14.71 -24.13 -43.11
C PRO A 374 -15.66 -23.76 -41.98
N VAL A 375 -16.62 -24.65 -41.68
CA VAL A 375 -17.53 -24.46 -40.54
C VAL A 375 -16.67 -24.36 -39.27
N PRO A 376 -16.69 -23.23 -38.54
CA PRO A 376 -15.89 -23.07 -37.34
C PRO A 376 -16.25 -24.15 -36.32
N GLN A 377 -15.28 -24.98 -35.92
CA GLN A 377 -15.49 -25.89 -34.81
C GLN A 377 -15.41 -25.09 -33.51
N LEU A 378 -16.44 -25.20 -32.67
CA LEU A 378 -16.48 -24.61 -31.33
C LEU A 378 -15.26 -25.04 -30.51
N ARG A 379 -14.35 -24.10 -30.26
CA ARG A 379 -13.18 -24.29 -29.40
C ARG A 379 -13.39 -23.62 -28.05
N GLY A 380 -12.76 -24.18 -27.02
CA GLY A 380 -12.63 -23.55 -25.71
C GLY A 380 -11.55 -22.48 -25.74
N GLU A 381 -11.81 -21.37 -25.05
CA GLU A 381 -10.89 -20.24 -24.97
C GLU A 381 -9.58 -20.56 -24.24
N LEU A 382 -8.47 -20.06 -24.78
CA LEU A 382 -7.15 -20.21 -24.15
C LEU A 382 -7.06 -19.44 -22.82
N PRO A 383 -6.28 -19.91 -21.83
CA PRO A 383 -6.07 -19.18 -20.58
C PRO A 383 -5.34 -17.85 -20.82
N THR A 384 -5.87 -16.75 -20.28
CA THR A 384 -5.26 -15.41 -20.28
C THR A 384 -4.56 -15.16 -18.95
N ALA A 385 -3.59 -14.25 -18.96
CA ALA A 385 -2.88 -13.86 -17.76
C ALA A 385 -3.82 -13.20 -16.74
N LEU A 386 -3.63 -13.52 -15.46
CA LEU A 386 -4.37 -12.93 -14.36
C LEU A 386 -3.98 -11.45 -14.20
N ALA A 387 -4.96 -10.59 -13.90
CA ALA A 387 -4.78 -9.19 -13.54
C ALA A 387 -4.05 -9.04 -12.22
N PHE A 388 -4.54 -9.76 -11.21
CA PHE A 388 -4.10 -9.75 -9.83
C PHE A 388 -3.67 -11.16 -9.45
N GLU A 389 -2.54 -11.25 -8.76
CA GLU A 389 -1.86 -12.49 -8.42
C GLU A 389 -1.38 -12.41 -6.97
N TYR A 390 -1.24 -13.55 -6.30
CA TYR A 390 -0.57 -13.62 -4.98
C TYR A 390 0.86 -14.13 -5.16
N PRO A 391 1.87 -13.25 -5.18
CA PRO A 391 3.27 -13.63 -5.29
C PRO A 391 3.82 -14.11 -3.93
N ASN A 392 3.46 -15.33 -3.53
CA ASN A 392 3.90 -15.94 -2.27
C ASN A 392 3.69 -15.01 -1.04
N SER A 393 2.49 -14.44 -0.91
CA SER A 393 2.15 -13.47 0.12
C SER A 393 1.79 -14.15 1.43
N GLU A 394 2.23 -13.60 2.57
CA GLU A 394 1.93 -14.17 3.89
C GLU A 394 0.49 -13.87 4.31
N LEU A 395 -0.26 -14.87 4.76
CA LEU A 395 -1.61 -14.69 5.29
C LEU A 395 -1.55 -14.51 6.81
N THR A 396 -1.80 -13.30 7.28
CA THR A 396 -1.74 -12.88 8.69
C THR A 396 -3.13 -12.50 9.23
N GLY A 397 -3.32 -12.52 10.56
CA GLY A 397 -4.57 -12.05 11.19
C GLY A 397 -4.96 -12.82 12.45
N GLU A 398 -6.04 -12.41 13.11
CA GLU A 398 -6.48 -13.02 14.38
C GLU A 398 -6.82 -14.51 14.24
N PHE A 399 -7.25 -14.99 13.07
CA PHE A 399 -7.46 -16.42 12.79
C PHE A 399 -6.16 -17.25 12.75
N SER A 400 -5.02 -16.58 12.69
CA SER A 400 -3.69 -17.18 12.75
C SER A 400 -3.17 -17.28 14.19
N GLU A 401 -3.83 -16.57 15.12
CA GLU A 401 -3.67 -16.68 16.56
C GLU A 401 -4.80 -17.57 17.14
N ILE A 402 -4.50 -18.40 18.14
CA ILE A 402 -5.56 -19.18 18.80
C ILE A 402 -6.20 -18.28 19.85
N ARG A 403 -7.42 -17.81 19.57
CA ARG A 403 -8.23 -17.13 20.57
C ARG A 403 -8.66 -18.11 21.66
N SER A 404 -8.24 -17.85 22.89
CA SER A 404 -8.89 -18.32 24.12
C SER A 404 -9.82 -17.24 24.67
N ASP A 405 -10.55 -16.51 23.83
CA ASP A 405 -11.36 -15.38 24.30
C ASP A 405 -12.79 -15.82 24.61
N GLN A 406 -12.95 -16.57 25.71
CA GLN A 406 -14.16 -16.54 26.52
C GLN A 406 -13.80 -16.88 27.97
N GLN A 407 -13.43 -15.90 28.79
CA GLN A 407 -13.41 -16.07 30.25
C GLN A 407 -13.93 -14.85 31.01
N GLU A 408 -14.66 -15.16 32.08
CA GLU A 408 -15.22 -14.23 33.06
C GLU A 408 -14.12 -13.60 33.91
N ARG A 409 -14.14 -12.27 34.03
CA ARG A 409 -13.30 -11.55 35.00
C ARG A 409 -13.75 -11.90 36.42
N THR A 410 -12.91 -12.62 37.17
CA THR A 410 -13.20 -13.04 38.54
C THR A 410 -13.21 -11.83 39.50
N GLN A 411 -14.35 -11.58 40.14
CA GLN A 411 -14.55 -10.57 41.18
C GLN A 411 -13.56 -10.72 42.35
N GLY A 412 -12.99 -9.58 42.79
CA GLY A 412 -12.36 -9.44 44.11
C GLY A 412 -10.87 -9.76 44.20
N GLN A 413 -10.18 -10.03 43.10
CA GLN A 413 -8.73 -10.24 43.13
C GLN A 413 -7.97 -8.95 42.79
N LYS A 414 -6.92 -8.67 43.58
CA LYS A 414 -6.06 -7.50 43.37
C LYS A 414 -4.95 -7.86 42.38
N PRO A 415 -4.66 -7.04 41.36
CA PRO A 415 -3.46 -7.22 40.56
C PRO A 415 -2.23 -7.14 41.45
N ARG A 416 -1.21 -7.93 41.12
CA ARG A 416 0.05 -7.96 41.83
C ARG A 416 1.20 -7.83 40.84
N TYR A 417 2.27 -7.19 41.27
CA TYR A 417 3.51 -7.19 40.52
C TYR A 417 4.21 -8.54 40.72
N THR A 418 4.53 -9.23 39.63
CA THR A 418 5.37 -10.44 39.64
C THR A 418 6.67 -10.18 38.92
N ARG A 419 7.75 -10.71 39.49
CA ARG A 419 9.10 -10.58 38.96
C ARG A 419 9.27 -11.49 37.75
N LYS A 420 9.67 -10.92 36.62
CA LYS A 420 10.01 -11.67 35.40
C LYS A 420 11.38 -12.36 35.55
N PRO A 421 11.59 -13.52 34.91
CA PRO A 421 12.92 -14.06 34.73
C PRO A 421 13.73 -13.17 33.78
N ARG A 422 14.98 -12.88 34.14
CA ARG A 422 15.91 -12.07 33.33
C ARG A 422 16.25 -12.76 32.01
N LYS A 423 16.17 -12.03 30.90
CA LYS A 423 16.52 -12.48 29.56
C LYS A 423 17.86 -11.88 29.16
N ILE A 424 18.84 -12.73 28.84
CA ILE A 424 20.16 -12.30 28.36
C ILE A 424 20.23 -12.53 26.86
N GLU A 425 20.60 -11.51 26.11
CA GLU A 425 20.83 -11.58 24.67
C GLU A 425 22.22 -11.04 24.32
N GLU A 426 22.85 -11.65 23.33
CA GLU A 426 24.12 -11.18 22.77
C GLU A 426 23.90 -10.75 21.33
N ARG A 427 24.34 -9.53 21.02
CA ARG A 427 24.31 -8.94 19.68
C ARG A 427 25.74 -8.65 19.22
N ILE A 428 26.05 -9.01 17.99
CA ILE A 428 27.33 -8.69 17.35
C ILE A 428 27.07 -7.68 16.24
N ASP A 429 27.72 -6.52 16.33
CA ASP A 429 27.71 -5.47 15.31
C ASP A 429 29.11 -5.33 14.68
N GLY A 430 29.18 -4.94 13.40
CA GLY A 430 30.41 -4.81 12.62
C GLY A 430 30.82 -6.07 11.83
N ASP A 431 32.12 -6.26 11.62
CA ASP A 431 32.71 -7.36 10.87
C ASP A 431 32.64 -8.69 11.63
N LYS A 432 31.72 -9.57 11.21
CA LYS A 432 31.55 -10.92 11.81
C LYS A 432 32.86 -11.72 11.90
N ASN A 433 33.75 -11.55 10.91
CA ASN A 433 35.04 -12.21 10.81
C ASN A 433 36.22 -11.22 10.93
N ALA A 434 36.17 -10.30 11.90
CA ALA A 434 37.23 -9.29 12.11
C ALA A 434 38.63 -9.89 12.35
N HIS A 435 38.71 -11.08 12.95
CA HIS A 435 39.95 -11.82 13.20
C HIS A 435 40.62 -12.40 11.92
N ILE A 436 39.93 -12.36 10.78
CA ILE A 436 40.48 -12.80 9.49
C ILE A 436 41.00 -11.56 8.74
N PRO A 437 42.20 -11.60 8.13
CA PRO A 437 42.72 -10.50 7.32
C PRO A 437 41.79 -10.02 6.20
N LEU A 438 42.11 -8.87 5.61
CA LEU A 438 41.36 -8.30 4.48
C LEU A 438 41.41 -9.24 3.25
N GLU A 439 40.26 -9.39 2.59
CA GLU A 439 40.14 -10.26 1.41
C GLU A 439 40.98 -9.68 0.25
N GLY A 440 41.77 -10.53 -0.42
CA GLY A 440 42.64 -10.14 -1.53
C GLY A 440 44.08 -9.75 -1.15
N VAL A 441 44.39 -9.59 0.14
CA VAL A 441 45.78 -9.35 0.58
C VAL A 441 46.51 -10.69 0.69
N GLN A 442 47.33 -11.03 -0.32
CA GLN A 442 48.12 -12.28 -0.34
C GLN A 442 49.49 -12.16 0.37
N SER A 443 50.08 -10.97 0.37
CA SER A 443 51.35 -10.65 1.03
C SER A 443 51.42 -9.16 1.34
N ILE A 444 52.04 -8.79 2.47
CA ILE A 444 52.30 -7.40 2.85
C ILE A 444 53.57 -6.94 2.13
N GLN A 445 53.40 -6.11 1.10
CA GLN A 445 54.51 -5.61 0.25
C GLN A 445 54.77 -4.11 0.40
N ASN A 446 53.91 -3.40 1.14
CA ASN A 446 54.02 -1.96 1.37
C ASN A 446 53.58 -1.65 2.81
N MET A 447 54.30 -0.74 3.45
CA MET A 447 54.02 -0.22 4.79
C MET A 447 52.70 0.59 4.86
N SER A 448 52.15 1.05 3.74
CA SER A 448 50.84 1.71 3.68
C SER A 448 49.67 0.83 4.16
N LEU A 449 49.87 -0.48 4.28
CA LEU A 449 48.86 -1.42 4.81
C LEU A 449 48.81 -1.43 6.34
N ILE A 450 49.78 -0.83 7.03
CA ILE A 450 49.86 -0.81 8.50
C ILE A 450 48.86 0.22 9.05
N PHE A 451 48.17 -0.15 10.14
CA PHE A 451 47.00 0.59 10.61
C PHE A 451 47.27 2.06 10.95
N ASP A 452 48.44 2.38 11.50
CA ASP A 452 48.80 3.73 11.91
C ASP A 452 49.39 4.58 10.76
N ILE A 453 49.62 3.98 9.58
CA ILE A 453 49.98 4.66 8.32
C ILE A 453 48.74 4.78 7.39
N GLY A 454 47.54 4.54 7.91
CA GLY A 454 46.29 4.62 7.14
C GLY A 454 45.83 3.30 6.52
N GLY A 455 46.40 2.18 6.95
CA GLY A 455 45.93 0.85 6.59
C GLY A 455 44.48 0.59 7.01
N GLN A 456 43.75 -0.20 6.21
CA GLN A 456 42.36 -0.57 6.50
C GLN A 456 42.27 -1.46 7.76
N THR A 457 41.22 -1.23 8.55
CA THR A 457 40.93 -1.99 9.78
C THR A 457 39.54 -2.62 9.73
N LYS A 458 39.33 -3.67 10.52
CA LYS A 458 38.00 -4.28 10.76
C LYS A 458 37.57 -4.02 12.20
N THR A 459 36.28 -3.84 12.43
CA THR A 459 35.75 -3.60 13.78
C THR A 459 34.70 -4.62 14.16
N ARG A 460 34.67 -5.03 15.42
CA ARG A 460 33.66 -5.95 15.95
C ARG A 460 33.26 -5.48 17.34
N SER A 461 31.97 -5.24 17.53
CA SER A 461 31.39 -4.91 18.84
C SER A 461 30.45 -6.03 19.28
N THR A 462 30.67 -6.57 20.47
CA THR A 462 29.77 -7.57 21.09
C THR A 462 29.05 -6.90 22.25
N THR A 463 27.75 -6.68 22.10
CA THR A 463 26.89 -6.08 23.11
C THR A 463 26.10 -7.18 23.81
N THR A 464 26.25 -7.30 25.12
CA THR A 464 25.41 -8.16 25.96
C THR A 464 24.34 -7.28 26.61
N THR A 465 23.08 -7.64 26.37
CA THR A 465 21.93 -6.98 26.98
C THR A 465 21.25 -7.90 27.99
N GLU A 466 20.75 -7.31 29.07
CA GLU A 466 19.93 -7.95 30.09
C GLU A 466 18.57 -7.24 30.11
N ASP A 467 17.50 -7.95 29.76
CA ASP A 467 16.14 -7.42 29.61
C ASP A 467 16.02 -6.21 28.67
N GLY A 468 17.00 -6.04 27.77
CA GLY A 468 17.11 -4.90 26.84
C GLY A 468 18.01 -3.76 27.31
N ALA A 469 18.48 -3.75 28.57
CA ALA A 469 19.53 -2.84 29.04
C ALA A 469 20.93 -3.37 28.69
N THR A 470 21.83 -2.51 28.24
CA THR A 470 23.22 -2.89 27.99
C THR A 470 23.96 -3.08 29.31
N VAL A 471 24.48 -4.29 29.55
CA VAL A 471 25.29 -4.58 30.75
C VAL A 471 26.78 -4.66 30.45
N LYS A 472 27.14 -5.03 29.22
CA LYS A 472 28.52 -5.21 28.80
C LYS A 472 28.68 -4.96 27.30
N VAL A 473 29.72 -4.24 26.92
CA VAL A 473 30.14 -4.07 25.53
C VAL A 473 31.61 -4.46 25.40
N VAL A 474 31.93 -5.29 24.40
CA VAL A 474 33.31 -5.65 24.05
C VAL A 474 33.57 -5.15 22.63
N ASP A 475 34.37 -4.09 22.52
CA ASP A 475 34.79 -3.52 21.24
C ASP A 475 36.18 -4.00 20.87
N GLU A 476 36.34 -4.45 19.62
CA GLU A 476 37.58 -4.93 19.06
C GLU A 476 37.86 -4.24 17.71
N ILE A 477 39.10 -3.83 17.51
CA ILE A 477 39.60 -3.27 16.24
C ILE A 477 40.77 -4.14 15.79
N TRP A 478 40.76 -4.58 14.54
CA TRP A 478 41.77 -5.47 13.95
C TRP A 478 42.47 -4.81 12.76
N GLY A 479 43.76 -5.06 12.60
CA GLY A 479 44.57 -4.50 11.51
C GLY A 479 45.97 -5.10 11.44
N PHE A 480 46.76 -4.67 10.43
CA PHE A 480 48.14 -5.11 10.26
C PHE A 480 49.12 -4.35 11.16
N VAL A 481 50.00 -5.09 11.82
CA VAL A 481 51.00 -4.58 12.78
C VAL A 481 52.37 -5.19 12.46
N CYS A 482 53.25 -4.42 11.82
CA CYS A 482 54.67 -4.74 11.64
C CYS A 482 55.50 -3.50 11.31
N TYR A 483 56.83 -3.61 11.42
CA TYR A 483 57.80 -2.66 10.85
C TYR A 483 58.56 -3.30 9.69
N ALA A 484 59.12 -2.47 8.79
CA ALA A 484 59.65 -2.93 7.51
C ALA A 484 60.73 -4.02 7.63
N ALA A 485 61.67 -3.87 8.56
CA ALA A 485 62.71 -4.87 8.78
C ALA A 485 62.18 -6.25 9.25
N GLN A 486 60.95 -6.36 9.78
CA GLN A 486 60.36 -7.67 10.14
C GLN A 486 59.90 -8.48 8.94
N ILE A 487 59.54 -7.79 7.87
CA ILE A 487 58.92 -8.39 6.69
C ILE A 487 59.81 -8.30 5.45
N TYR A 488 61.02 -7.75 5.59
CA TYR A 488 61.96 -7.63 4.49
C TYR A 488 62.56 -9.00 4.14
N ASP A 489 62.51 -9.32 2.85
CA ASP A 489 63.04 -10.57 2.29
C ASP A 489 64.34 -10.25 1.55
N ASP A 490 65.48 -10.42 2.24
CA ASP A 490 66.83 -10.19 1.69
C ASP A 490 67.06 -10.92 0.37
N SER A 491 66.44 -12.10 0.19
CA SER A 491 66.63 -12.91 -1.02
C SER A 491 65.93 -12.35 -2.26
N ARG A 492 64.92 -11.50 -2.05
CA ARG A 492 64.10 -10.90 -3.11
C ARG A 492 64.17 -9.38 -3.14
N ASP A 493 64.95 -8.78 -2.24
CA ASP A 493 65.13 -7.33 -2.08
C ASP A 493 63.79 -6.57 -2.07
N ARG A 494 62.85 -7.06 -1.24
CA ARG A 494 61.49 -6.48 -1.14
C ARG A 494 60.82 -6.84 0.18
N LEU A 495 59.83 -6.03 0.58
CA LEU A 495 58.91 -6.39 1.67
C LEU A 495 58.00 -7.54 1.23
N ASN A 496 57.87 -8.55 2.07
CA ASN A 496 57.08 -9.74 1.81
C ASN A 496 56.65 -10.43 3.11
N GLY A 497 55.73 -9.78 3.84
CA GLY A 497 55.14 -10.33 5.06
C GLY A 497 53.95 -11.24 4.78
N ASN A 498 53.81 -12.33 5.54
CA ASN A 498 52.61 -13.17 5.51
C ASN A 498 51.47 -12.48 6.27
N PRO A 499 50.32 -12.17 5.63
CA PRO A 499 49.23 -11.41 6.25
C PRO A 499 48.70 -12.02 7.55
N ASN A 500 48.69 -13.34 7.67
CA ASN A 500 48.17 -14.02 8.87
C ASN A 500 49.06 -13.82 10.11
N ASP A 501 50.35 -13.57 9.92
CA ASP A 501 51.30 -13.43 11.03
C ASP A 501 51.24 -12.02 11.66
N TYR A 502 50.73 -11.05 10.91
CA TYR A 502 50.73 -9.63 11.31
C TYR A 502 49.32 -9.03 11.45
N TRP A 503 48.26 -9.79 11.17
CA TRP A 503 46.87 -9.36 11.43
C TRP A 503 46.49 -9.63 12.88
N VAL A 504 46.39 -8.57 13.69
CA VAL A 504 46.20 -8.69 15.13
C VAL A 504 45.10 -7.74 15.63
N CYS A 505 44.60 -8.02 16.82
CA CYS A 505 43.67 -7.14 17.52
C CYS A 505 44.45 -5.92 18.03
N LEU A 506 44.22 -4.77 17.41
CA LEU A 506 44.85 -3.48 17.72
C LEU A 506 44.36 -2.94 19.05
N LYS A 507 43.06 -2.90 19.24
CA LYS A 507 42.40 -2.34 20.43
C LYS A 507 41.30 -3.30 20.85
N ARG A 508 41.29 -3.67 22.13
CA ARG A 508 40.19 -4.40 22.74
C ARG A 508 39.79 -3.70 24.01
N THR A 509 38.56 -3.20 24.07
CA THR A 509 38.00 -2.54 25.25
C THR A 509 36.73 -3.25 25.70
N THR A 510 36.62 -3.47 27.00
CA THR A 510 35.43 -3.99 27.65
C THR A 510 34.85 -2.89 28.51
N THR A 511 33.60 -2.51 28.24
CA THR A 511 32.84 -1.52 29.00
C THR A 511 31.74 -2.21 29.78
N ASP A 512 31.83 -2.18 31.10
CA ASP A 512 30.85 -2.74 32.03
C ASP A 512 29.95 -1.62 32.57
N TYR A 513 28.64 -1.85 32.59
CA TYR A 513 27.62 -0.88 33.01
C TYR A 513 27.16 -1.19 34.44
N THR A 514 27.18 -0.19 35.32
CA THR A 514 26.76 -0.31 36.72
C THR A 514 25.47 0.46 36.96
N TYR A 515 24.40 -0.27 37.21
CA TYR A 515 23.07 0.27 37.53
C TYR A 515 22.84 0.27 39.05
N ASP A 516 22.06 1.23 39.54
CA ASP A 516 21.56 1.27 40.91
C ASP A 516 20.58 0.12 41.17
N GLU A 517 20.72 -0.59 42.29
CA GLU A 517 19.89 -1.77 42.59
C GLU A 517 18.43 -1.42 42.91
N ASP A 518 18.20 -0.27 43.54
CA ASP A 518 16.87 0.16 43.99
C ASP A 518 16.09 0.86 42.88
N THR A 519 16.75 1.78 42.17
CA THR A 519 16.10 2.63 41.17
C THR A 519 16.32 2.14 39.75
N GLY A 520 17.34 1.33 39.47
CA GLY A 520 17.67 0.84 38.13
C GLY A 520 18.33 1.88 37.21
N TYR A 521 18.71 3.06 37.73
CA TYR A 521 19.40 4.06 36.91
C TYR A 521 20.88 3.73 36.71
N LEU A 522 21.42 4.10 35.55
CA LEU A 522 22.84 3.95 35.26
C LEU A 522 23.66 4.93 36.10
N LEU A 523 24.53 4.41 36.97
CA LEU A 523 25.39 5.22 37.85
C LEU A 523 26.78 5.45 37.27
N SER A 524 27.34 4.41 36.64
CA SER A 524 28.65 4.52 36.00
C SER A 524 28.90 3.44 34.96
N THR A 525 29.84 3.70 34.07
CA THR A 525 30.42 2.70 33.17
C THR A 525 31.92 2.63 33.42
N ALA A 526 32.50 1.44 33.40
CA ALA A 526 33.93 1.23 33.55
C ALA A 526 34.47 0.57 32.28
N THR A 527 35.46 1.18 31.65
CA THR A 527 36.12 0.66 30.46
C THR A 527 37.52 0.17 30.81
N SER A 528 37.86 -1.05 30.43
CA SER A 528 39.18 -1.64 30.60
C SER A 528 39.63 -2.36 29.34
N GLY A 529 40.93 -2.46 29.10
CA GLY A 529 41.42 -3.13 27.91
C GLY A 529 42.85 -2.81 27.57
N TYR A 530 43.18 -2.93 26.29
CA TYR A 530 44.46 -2.51 25.76
C TYR A 530 44.32 -1.82 24.40
N ASN A 531 45.32 -1.02 24.07
CA ASN A 531 45.49 -0.36 22.79
C ASN A 531 46.93 -0.60 22.30
N THR A 532 47.10 -0.89 21.02
CA THR A 532 48.40 -1.15 20.41
C THR A 532 48.92 0.14 19.78
N VAL A 533 50.12 0.56 20.17
CA VAL A 533 50.75 1.81 19.73
C VAL A 533 52.24 1.63 19.49
N ARG A 534 52.90 2.59 18.84
CA ARG A 534 54.37 2.70 18.77
C ARG A 534 54.80 4.16 18.95
N PHE A 535 56.07 4.40 19.27
CA PHE A 535 56.58 5.74 19.56
C PHE A 535 57.00 6.48 18.29
N ARG A 536 57.56 5.77 17.30
CA ARG A 536 57.89 6.32 15.98
C ARG A 536 57.18 5.53 14.89
N GLN A 537 56.58 6.28 13.96
CA GLN A 537 55.95 5.74 12.77
C GLN A 537 56.97 5.74 11.63
N GLU A 538 56.99 4.68 10.82
CA GLU A 538 57.84 4.61 9.63
C GLU A 538 57.21 5.33 8.44
N SER A 539 58.04 5.84 7.54
CA SER A 539 57.61 6.29 6.23
C SER A 539 57.13 5.13 5.37
N ALA A 540 56.03 5.34 4.64
CA ALA A 540 55.50 4.34 3.71
C ALA A 540 56.45 4.09 2.52
N ASP A 541 57.11 5.16 2.04
CA ASP A 541 57.91 5.14 0.82
C ASP A 541 59.40 4.84 1.10
N ASN A 542 59.91 5.27 2.26
CA ASN A 542 61.32 5.09 2.64
C ASN A 542 61.42 4.57 4.09
N PRO A 543 61.14 3.28 4.35
CA PRO A 543 61.08 2.75 5.70
C PRO A 543 62.43 2.81 6.42
N GLU A 544 62.48 3.50 7.54
CA GLU A 544 63.70 3.81 8.27
C GLU A 544 64.37 2.57 8.87
N THR A 545 63.60 1.54 9.28
CA THR A 545 64.17 0.35 9.93
C THR A 545 64.99 -0.54 9.00
N LEU A 546 64.87 -0.41 7.68
CA LEU A 546 65.69 -1.16 6.72
C LEU A 546 67.17 -0.75 6.74
N GLY A 547 67.45 0.48 7.17
CA GLY A 547 68.81 1.01 7.31
C GLY A 547 69.42 0.84 8.70
N MET A 548 68.68 0.22 9.64
CA MET A 548 69.09 0.10 11.05
C MET A 548 69.65 -1.29 11.35
N ASP A 549 70.69 -1.34 12.18
CA ASP A 549 71.23 -2.60 12.68
C ASP A 549 70.29 -3.22 13.72
N SER A 550 70.22 -4.56 13.78
CA SER A 550 69.36 -5.29 14.73
C SER A 550 69.60 -5.00 16.22
N GLY A 551 70.73 -4.36 16.57
CA GLY A 551 71.08 -3.95 17.92
C GLY A 551 70.92 -2.44 18.19
N ASP A 552 70.41 -1.68 17.22
CA ASP A 552 70.18 -0.24 17.38
C ASP A 552 69.06 0.01 18.41
N PRO A 553 69.32 0.77 19.50
CA PRO A 553 68.29 1.11 20.48
C PRO A 553 67.10 1.90 19.87
N GLU A 554 67.28 2.54 18.71
CA GLU A 554 66.24 3.26 17.99
C GLU A 554 65.21 2.31 17.33
N LEU A 555 65.63 1.09 16.95
CA LEU A 555 64.74 0.08 16.38
C LEU A 555 63.57 -0.26 17.32
N ASP A 556 63.79 -0.19 18.64
CA ASP A 556 62.75 -0.42 19.63
C ASP A 556 61.64 0.63 19.62
N LEU A 557 61.85 1.82 19.05
CA LEU A 557 60.83 2.87 18.97
C LEU A 557 59.75 2.57 17.91
N TYR A 558 60.10 1.75 16.92
CA TYR A 558 59.23 1.31 15.84
C TYR A 558 58.44 0.03 16.17
N LYS A 559 58.81 -0.64 17.28
CA LYS A 559 58.11 -1.83 17.77
C LYS A 559 56.77 -1.43 18.37
N PHE A 560 55.73 -2.20 18.03
CA PHE A 560 54.42 -2.04 18.62
C PHE A 560 54.38 -2.59 20.05
N ILE A 561 53.77 -1.82 20.94
CA ILE A 561 53.55 -2.15 22.34
C ILE A 561 52.06 -2.05 22.66
N GLN A 562 51.59 -2.90 23.58
CA GLN A 562 50.24 -2.82 24.11
C GLN A 562 50.24 -1.99 25.38
N ILE A 563 49.46 -0.91 25.37
CA ILE A 563 49.24 -0.04 26.52
C ILE A 563 47.85 -0.30 27.11
N PRO A 564 47.69 -0.32 28.44
CA PRO A 564 46.38 -0.53 29.05
C PRO A 564 45.47 0.66 28.76
N VAL A 565 44.19 0.36 28.49
CA VAL A 565 43.12 1.36 28.40
C VAL A 565 42.34 1.29 29.70
N LEU A 566 42.19 2.44 30.36
CA LEU A 566 41.35 2.60 31.54
C LEU A 566 40.43 3.78 31.31
N GLY A 567 39.13 3.58 31.50
CA GLY A 567 38.16 4.66 31.43
C GLY A 567 37.02 4.47 32.41
N ARG A 568 36.38 5.56 32.79
CA ARG A 568 35.17 5.54 33.60
C ARG A 568 34.29 6.73 33.25
N THR A 569 33.01 6.48 33.07
CA THR A 569 31.97 7.51 33.07
C THR A 569 31.17 7.40 34.36
N SER A 570 30.91 8.52 35.04
CA SER A 570 30.11 8.56 36.26
C SER A 570 29.02 9.62 36.15
N TYR A 571 27.83 9.31 36.65
CA TYR A 571 26.65 10.15 36.59
C TYR A 571 26.21 10.53 38.00
N TYR A 572 25.99 11.83 38.23
CA TYR A 572 25.24 12.34 39.37
C TYR A 572 23.80 12.60 38.94
N LEU A 573 22.88 11.91 39.58
CA LEU A 573 21.47 11.97 39.25
C LEU A 573 20.75 12.87 40.24
N LYS A 574 19.96 13.82 39.74
CA LYS A 574 19.13 14.69 40.55
C LYS A 574 17.67 14.51 40.18
N LEU A 575 16.82 14.47 41.21
CA LEU A 575 15.39 14.33 41.04
C LEU A 575 14.86 15.51 40.23
N MET A 576 13.98 15.24 39.26
CA MET A 576 13.34 16.30 38.50
C MET A 576 12.52 17.20 39.45
N PRO A 577 12.62 18.54 39.34
CA PRO A 577 12.02 19.46 40.33
C PRO A 577 10.50 19.27 40.52
N GLU A 578 9.80 18.90 39.46
CA GLU A 578 8.35 18.67 39.43
C GLU A 578 7.92 17.46 40.26
N TYR A 579 8.82 16.51 40.50
CA TYR A 579 8.56 15.26 41.20
C TYR A 579 9.03 15.31 42.67
N SER A 580 9.41 16.48 43.17
CA SER A 580 9.92 16.67 44.53
C SER A 580 8.84 16.55 45.63
N SER A 581 7.55 16.51 45.28
CA SER A 581 6.44 16.54 46.23
C SER A 581 5.37 15.44 46.12
N GLU A 582 5.46 14.50 45.17
CA GLU A 582 4.39 13.51 44.96
C GLU A 582 4.88 12.05 44.93
N GLY A 583 4.35 11.22 45.82
CA GLY A 583 4.70 9.81 46.00
C GLY A 583 3.65 8.85 45.40
N LEU A 584 4.10 7.88 44.60
CA LEU A 584 4.46 6.50 45.02
C LEU A 584 3.35 5.42 44.91
N PHE A 585 2.24 5.69 44.22
CA PHE A 585 1.26 4.63 43.96
C PHE A 585 0.49 4.86 42.68
N GLU A 586 0.31 3.78 41.93
CA GLU A 586 -0.72 3.74 40.89
C GLU A 586 -2.06 3.52 41.59
N LEU A 587 -3.04 4.40 41.38
CA LEU A 587 -4.40 4.15 41.84
C LEU A 587 -5.02 3.09 40.94
N VAL A 588 -5.11 1.87 41.46
CA VAL A 588 -5.73 0.77 40.75
C VAL A 588 -7.16 0.61 41.23
N LYS A 589 -8.04 0.65 40.25
CA LYS A 589 -9.45 0.44 40.39
C LYS A 589 -9.74 -1.01 40.78
N VAL A 590 -10.30 -1.20 41.97
CA VAL A 590 -10.74 -2.49 42.47
C VAL A 590 -12.26 -2.50 42.51
N CYS A 591 -12.85 -3.52 41.90
CA CYS A 591 -14.28 -3.69 41.83
C CYS A 591 -14.82 -4.26 43.15
N ASN A 592 -15.69 -3.51 43.79
CA ASN A 592 -16.38 -3.93 45.01
C ASN A 592 -17.52 -4.89 44.67
N ARG A 593 -17.94 -5.69 45.65
CA ARG A 593 -19.04 -6.67 45.50
C ARG A 593 -20.38 -6.05 45.10
N ASP A 594 -20.57 -4.76 45.33
CA ASP A 594 -21.80 -4.01 45.04
C ASP A 594 -21.81 -3.37 43.64
N GLY A 595 -20.79 -3.61 42.81
CA GLY A 595 -20.68 -3.03 41.47
C GLY A 595 -20.08 -1.63 41.43
N THR A 596 -19.69 -1.07 42.58
CA THR A 596 -18.91 0.18 42.65
C THR A 596 -17.41 -0.11 42.51
N SER A 597 -16.62 0.90 42.13
CA SER A 597 -15.17 0.80 42.12
C SER A 597 -14.57 1.59 43.28
N THR A 598 -13.52 1.05 43.90
CA THR A 598 -12.65 1.80 44.82
C THR A 598 -11.26 1.90 44.23
N LEU A 599 -10.70 3.10 44.23
CA LEU A 599 -9.31 3.32 43.88
C LEU A 599 -8.45 2.88 45.06
N GLN A 600 -7.66 1.83 44.89
CA GLN A 600 -6.69 1.39 45.89
C GLN A 600 -5.28 1.69 45.40
N PRO A 601 -4.39 2.18 46.27
CA PRO A 601 -2.99 2.36 45.92
C PRO A 601 -2.35 1.00 45.67
N LEU A 602 -1.83 0.79 44.46
CA LEU A 602 -0.94 -0.31 44.13
C LEU A 602 0.48 0.25 44.02
N ILE A 603 1.35 -0.20 44.90
CA ILE A 603 2.76 0.19 44.91
C ILE A 603 3.47 -0.64 43.84
N ASN A 604 4.00 0.03 42.81
CA ASN A 604 4.86 -0.60 41.82
C ASN A 604 6.27 -0.78 42.42
N PRO A 605 6.78 -2.01 42.58
CA PRO A 605 8.13 -2.26 43.09
C PRO A 605 9.23 -1.63 42.22
N ASP A 606 9.00 -1.43 40.91
CA ASP A 606 9.93 -0.77 40.00
C ASP A 606 9.67 0.74 39.89
N TYR A 607 8.84 1.35 40.75
CA TYR A 607 8.68 2.79 40.69
C TYR A 607 9.95 3.48 41.20
N ALA A 608 10.63 4.20 40.31
CA ALA A 608 11.61 5.20 40.67
C ALA A 608 11.17 6.50 40.01
N PRO A 609 11.19 7.64 40.74
CA PRO A 609 10.84 8.90 40.13
C PRO A 609 11.85 9.27 39.03
N PRO A 610 11.49 10.17 38.10
CA PRO A 610 12.39 10.55 37.02
C PRO A 610 13.56 11.39 37.56
N TYR A 611 14.78 10.95 37.27
CA TYR A 611 16.01 11.70 37.52
C TYR A 611 16.56 12.23 36.20
N TYR A 612 17.22 13.38 36.25
CA TYR A 612 18.08 13.87 35.18
C TYR A 612 19.55 13.79 35.62
N VAL A 613 20.46 13.79 34.65
CA VAL A 613 21.90 13.85 34.92
C VAL A 613 22.26 15.31 35.22
N GLU A 614 22.51 15.65 36.49
CA GLU A 614 22.99 16.98 36.87
C GLU A 614 24.49 17.11 36.63
N TYR A 615 25.25 16.03 36.83
CA TYR A 615 26.68 16.02 36.58
C TYR A 615 27.11 14.74 35.89
N GLU A 616 27.91 14.86 34.83
CA GLU A 616 28.51 13.75 34.11
C GLU A 616 30.02 13.96 34.06
N ARG A 617 30.80 12.93 34.38
CA ARG A 617 32.25 12.96 34.22
C ARG A 617 32.72 11.68 33.56
N THR A 618 33.40 11.83 32.42
CA THR A 618 34.09 10.75 31.73
C THR A 618 35.58 10.99 31.74
N GLU A 619 36.35 10.02 32.18
CA GLU A 619 37.81 10.03 32.14
C GLU A 619 38.28 8.79 31.40
N SER A 620 39.23 8.93 30.49
CA SER A 620 39.85 7.80 29.79
C SER A 620 41.33 8.07 29.57
N VAL A 621 42.15 7.06 29.80
CA VAL A 621 43.61 7.11 29.67
C VAL A 621 44.12 5.82 29.06
N ALA A 622 44.98 5.97 28.06
CA ALA A 622 45.86 4.95 27.54
C ALA A 622 47.16 5.66 27.18
N PHE A 623 48.20 5.50 28.00
CA PHE A 623 49.41 6.31 27.89
C PHE A 623 50.68 5.49 28.07
N ALA A 624 51.67 5.74 27.22
CA ALA A 624 53.05 5.33 27.42
C ALA A 624 54.01 6.48 27.10
N SER A 625 55.11 6.54 27.85
CA SER A 625 56.21 7.48 27.72
C SER A 625 57.53 6.73 27.63
N ARG A 626 58.49 7.27 26.87
CA ARG A 626 59.87 6.79 26.80
C ARG A 626 60.81 8.00 26.64
N PRO A 627 61.98 8.00 27.32
CA PRO A 627 62.99 9.04 27.10
C PRO A 627 63.38 9.14 25.63
N ASN A 628 63.54 10.36 25.13
CA ASN A 628 63.99 10.55 23.76
C ASN A 628 65.47 10.14 23.64
N PRO A 629 65.84 9.20 22.74
CA PRO A 629 67.24 8.81 22.53
C PRO A 629 68.14 9.99 22.15
N ASP A 630 67.60 11.06 21.54
CA ASP A 630 68.36 12.28 21.20
C ASP A 630 68.93 12.99 22.45
N ASN A 631 68.44 12.64 23.64
CA ASN A 631 68.91 13.17 24.93
C ASN A 631 70.00 12.30 25.58
N GLU A 632 70.33 11.13 25.02
CA GLU A 632 71.32 10.23 25.60
C GLU A 632 72.71 10.90 25.62
N GLY A 633 73.33 10.97 26.80
CA GLY A 633 74.61 11.66 27.00
C GLY A 633 74.55 13.19 27.02
N ARG A 634 73.36 13.81 26.98
CA ARG A 634 73.17 15.26 27.09
C ARG A 634 72.68 15.66 28.49
N THR A 635 73.09 16.84 28.96
CA THR A 635 72.56 17.49 30.16
C THR A 635 71.90 18.80 29.75
N GLY A 636 70.57 18.90 29.89
CA GLY A 636 69.82 20.09 29.46
C GLY A 636 70.25 21.37 30.18
N SER A 637 70.15 22.50 29.47
CA SER A 637 70.33 23.85 30.00
C SER A 637 69.18 24.77 29.54
N GLU A 638 69.04 25.98 30.11
CA GLU A 638 68.01 26.95 29.65
C GLU A 638 68.15 27.33 28.17
N ASP A 639 69.38 27.35 27.65
CA ASP A 639 69.67 27.70 26.24
C ASP A 639 69.65 26.48 25.29
N ASP A 640 69.70 25.26 25.83
CA ASP A 640 69.65 23.99 25.08
C ASP A 640 68.79 22.97 25.85
N PRO A 641 67.46 23.09 25.80
CA PRO A 641 66.57 22.19 26.50
C PRO A 641 66.61 20.80 25.86
N LEU A 642 66.59 19.76 26.70
CA LEU A 642 66.43 18.39 26.22
C LEU A 642 65.13 18.26 25.41
N ALA A 643 65.17 17.44 24.37
CA ALA A 643 63.98 17.11 23.61
C ALA A 643 62.93 16.45 24.53
N PRO A 644 61.63 16.68 24.32
CA PRO A 644 60.60 16.06 25.15
C PRO A 644 60.62 14.53 24.98
N ASP A 645 60.18 13.82 26.02
CA ASP A 645 59.98 12.37 25.97
C ASP A 645 59.01 12.00 24.83
N LEU A 646 59.28 10.85 24.20
CA LEU A 646 58.39 10.28 23.21
C LEU A 646 57.16 9.72 23.94
N THR A 647 55.98 10.12 23.48
CA THR A 647 54.71 9.70 24.09
C THR A 647 53.79 9.09 23.05
N ALA A 648 53.01 8.09 23.46
CA ALA A 648 52.05 7.41 22.61
C ALA A 648 50.77 7.10 23.37
N GLY A 649 49.64 7.12 22.65
CA GLY A 649 48.30 6.83 23.18
C GLY A 649 47.37 8.05 23.20
N GLU A 650 46.40 8.02 24.11
CA GLU A 650 45.34 9.02 24.24
C GLU A 650 44.93 9.26 25.70
N GLU A 651 44.61 10.51 26.02
CA GLU A 651 43.99 10.91 27.28
C GLU A 651 42.80 11.82 26.96
N SER A 652 41.67 11.57 27.59
CA SER A 652 40.49 12.41 27.45
C SER A 652 39.77 12.58 28.78
N LYS A 653 39.25 13.79 28.99
CA LYS A 653 38.38 14.11 30.11
C LYS A 653 37.19 14.90 29.60
N PHE A 654 36.00 14.49 29.97
CA PHE A 654 34.75 15.18 29.70
C PHE A 654 34.05 15.44 31.02
N GLU A 655 33.59 16.66 31.24
CA GLU A 655 32.75 17.04 32.37
C GLU A 655 31.56 17.83 31.84
N ALA A 656 30.35 17.48 32.27
CA ALA A 656 29.16 18.25 32.01
C ALA A 656 28.40 18.51 33.30
N PHE A 657 27.91 19.73 33.47
CA PHE A 657 27.04 20.13 34.58
C PHE A 657 25.78 20.79 34.05
N THR A 658 24.61 20.30 34.45
CA THR A 658 23.31 20.81 34.02
C THR A 658 22.64 21.56 35.16
N GLN A 659 22.47 22.87 34.99
CA GLN A 659 21.72 23.73 35.89
C GLN A 659 20.29 23.91 35.38
N VAL A 660 19.31 23.66 36.24
CA VAL A 660 17.88 23.74 35.91
C VAL A 660 17.24 24.96 36.58
N THR A 661 16.53 25.76 35.80
CA THR A 661 15.64 26.82 36.28
C THR A 661 14.20 26.34 36.18
N VAL A 662 13.55 26.15 37.33
CA VAL A 662 12.19 25.63 37.43
C VAL A 662 11.17 26.56 36.78
N ALA A 663 10.12 25.98 36.18
CA ALA A 663 9.01 26.75 35.66
C ALA A 663 8.26 27.48 36.78
N THR A 664 7.71 28.66 36.47
CA THR A 664 6.86 29.42 37.41
C THR A 664 5.46 29.54 36.85
N TYR A 665 4.45 29.39 37.71
CA TYR A 665 3.03 29.36 37.32
C TYR A 665 2.28 30.51 37.99
N GLN A 666 1.25 31.01 37.31
CA GLN A 666 0.26 31.86 37.95
C GLN A 666 -0.52 31.05 38.98
N GLN A 667 -0.70 31.60 40.17
CA GLN A 667 -1.56 30.99 41.17
C GLN A 667 -3.01 31.35 40.84
N LYS A 668 -3.83 30.34 40.51
CA LYS A 668 -5.25 30.50 40.28
C LYS A 668 -6.01 30.23 41.58
N LEU A 669 -6.67 31.25 42.14
CA LEU A 669 -7.51 31.06 43.32
C LEU A 669 -8.69 30.13 42.98
N ILE A 670 -8.73 28.94 43.58
CA ILE A 670 -9.78 27.93 43.36
C ILE A 670 -10.87 27.93 44.43
N GLY A 671 -10.60 28.54 45.59
CA GLY A 671 -11.59 28.64 46.66
C GLY A 671 -10.97 29.05 47.98
N PHE A 672 -11.76 28.93 49.05
CA PHE A 672 -11.29 29.15 50.41
C PHE A 672 -11.58 27.91 51.25
N GLU A 673 -10.54 27.31 51.82
CA GLU A 673 -10.68 26.20 52.76
C GLU A 673 -10.37 26.71 54.17
N GLY A 674 -11.35 26.62 55.09
CA GLY A 674 -11.21 27.14 56.46
C GLY A 674 -11.00 28.66 56.57
N GLY A 675 -11.37 29.44 55.53
CA GLY A 675 -11.17 30.90 55.49
C GLY A 675 -9.83 31.35 54.92
N TYR A 676 -8.97 30.42 54.48
CA TYR A 676 -7.72 30.71 53.80
C TYR A 676 -7.85 30.49 52.28
N PRO A 677 -7.31 31.39 51.45
CA PRO A 677 -7.35 31.23 50.00
C PRO A 677 -6.52 30.01 49.58
N THR A 678 -7.14 29.16 48.78
CA THR A 678 -6.56 27.94 48.19
C THR A 678 -6.29 28.23 46.72
N TYR A 679 -5.09 27.91 46.25
CA TYR A 679 -4.63 28.20 44.90
C TYR A 679 -4.27 26.92 44.15
N GLU A 680 -4.62 26.85 42.87
CA GLU A 680 -4.24 25.81 41.92
C GLU A 680 -3.18 26.36 40.96
N ARG A 681 -2.43 25.47 40.33
CA ARG A 681 -1.49 25.80 39.26
C ARG A 681 -2.27 26.31 38.04
N GLY A 682 -2.14 27.61 37.75
CA GLY A 682 -2.71 28.27 36.58
C GLY A 682 -1.76 28.26 35.38
N GLU A 683 -1.85 29.27 34.51
CA GLU A 683 -1.00 29.39 33.31
C GLU A 683 0.48 29.55 33.67
N GLU A 684 1.36 28.96 32.85
CA GLU A 684 2.81 29.03 33.00
C GLU A 684 3.32 30.43 32.65
N ASN A 685 3.96 31.10 33.62
CA ASN A 685 4.56 32.43 33.42
C ASN A 685 5.92 32.34 32.73
N THR A 686 6.77 31.40 33.17
CA THR A 686 8.10 31.20 32.58
C THR A 686 8.34 29.71 32.39
N PRO A 687 8.73 29.27 31.17
CA PRO A 687 9.01 27.88 30.89
C PRO A 687 10.23 27.39 31.67
N GLN A 688 10.28 26.08 31.92
CA GLN A 688 11.49 25.44 32.43
C GLN A 688 12.66 25.68 31.45
N LYS A 689 13.80 26.09 31.99
CA LYS A 689 15.03 26.29 31.24
C LYS A 689 16.15 25.46 31.85
N PHE A 690 17.08 25.02 31.00
CA PHE A 690 18.31 24.40 31.47
C PHE A 690 19.52 25.00 30.75
N THR A 691 20.63 25.07 31.48
CA THR A 691 21.94 25.46 30.97
C THR A 691 22.90 24.33 31.27
N LYS A 692 23.47 23.72 30.24
CA LYS A 692 24.46 22.65 30.34
C LYS A 692 25.84 23.22 30.03
N TYR A 693 26.71 23.20 31.03
CA TYR A 693 28.11 23.59 30.91
C TYR A 693 28.92 22.35 30.57
N ILE A 694 29.62 22.37 29.44
CA ILE A 694 30.42 21.24 28.96
C ILE A 694 31.87 21.65 28.91
N LYS A 695 32.74 20.80 29.46
CA LYS A 695 34.19 20.94 29.44
C LYS A 695 34.77 19.65 28.87
N GLN A 696 35.40 19.77 27.70
CA GLN A 696 36.04 18.64 27.02
C GLN A 696 37.54 18.88 26.94
N PHE A 697 38.31 17.87 27.29
CA PHE A 697 39.76 17.82 27.13
C PHE A 697 40.10 16.56 26.35
N LYS A 698 40.89 16.71 25.28
CA LYS A 698 41.40 15.57 24.51
C LYS A 698 42.85 15.79 24.13
N ALA A 699 43.65 14.75 24.31
CA ALA A 699 45.06 14.69 23.95
C ALA A 699 45.31 13.39 23.16
N GLN A 700 45.78 13.51 21.91
CA GLN A 700 46.04 12.39 20.99
C GLN A 700 47.29 12.63 20.13
N GLY A 701 47.90 11.56 19.61
CA GLY A 701 48.94 11.58 18.57
C GLY A 701 50.39 11.41 19.07
N PRO A 702 51.39 11.22 18.16
CA PRO A 702 52.79 10.88 18.48
C PRO A 702 53.58 11.93 19.26
N ALA A 703 52.96 13.09 19.53
CA ALA A 703 53.57 14.17 20.27
C ALA A 703 52.71 14.70 21.42
N ILE A 704 51.46 14.23 21.63
CA ILE A 704 50.54 14.72 22.69
C ILE A 704 50.57 16.27 22.89
N ALA A 705 51.01 17.06 21.90
CA ALA A 705 51.37 18.46 22.12
C ALA A 705 50.14 19.36 22.02
N THR A 706 49.16 18.96 21.21
CA THR A 706 47.86 19.60 21.07
C THR A 706 46.89 18.99 22.06
N ALA A 707 46.90 19.49 23.29
CA ALA A 707 45.73 19.39 24.16
C ALA A 707 44.72 20.44 23.70
N LEU A 708 43.53 20.00 23.33
CA LEU A 708 42.40 20.90 23.11
C LEU A 708 41.52 20.85 24.36
N GLU A 709 41.36 21.99 25.03
CA GLU A 709 40.34 22.19 26.04
C GLU A 709 39.23 23.06 25.44
N GLU A 710 38.06 22.45 25.25
CA GLU A 710 36.87 23.10 24.72
C GLU A 710 35.87 23.31 25.86
N ILE A 711 35.39 24.55 26.00
CA ILE A 711 34.31 24.88 26.92
C ILE A 711 33.14 25.34 26.06
N SER A 712 32.01 24.64 26.16
CA SER A 712 30.78 25.01 25.47
C SER A 712 29.62 25.12 26.47
N ILE A 713 28.64 25.95 26.12
CA ILE A 713 27.41 26.14 26.90
C ILE A 713 26.25 25.83 25.97
N GLU A 714 25.40 24.90 26.39
CA GLU A 714 24.16 24.57 25.71
C GLU A 714 22.99 25.10 26.55
N GLU A 715 22.12 25.89 25.94
CA GLU A 715 20.91 26.39 26.57
C GLU A 715 19.68 25.79 25.89
N GLY A 716 18.70 25.37 26.69
CA GLY A 716 17.46 24.81 26.18
C GLY A 716 16.26 25.20 27.04
N THR A 717 15.09 25.12 26.42
CA THR A 717 13.79 25.32 27.07
C THR A 717 12.93 24.08 26.86
N GLY A 718 12.30 23.57 27.92
CA GLY A 718 11.42 22.40 27.84
C GLY A 718 11.76 21.30 28.85
N GLU A 719 11.24 20.09 28.57
CA GLU A 719 11.41 18.90 29.40
C GLU A 719 12.87 18.42 29.40
N LEU A 720 13.36 18.03 30.58
CA LEU A 720 14.71 17.50 30.75
C LEU A 720 14.76 16.02 30.29
N PRO A 721 15.82 15.59 29.61
CA PRO A 721 15.99 14.18 29.30
C PRO A 721 16.12 13.37 30.59
N THR A 722 15.36 12.28 30.69
CA THR A 722 15.47 11.34 31.80
C THR A 722 16.78 10.56 31.69
N ALA A 723 17.43 10.32 32.82
CA ALA A 723 18.63 9.50 32.89
C ALA A 723 18.36 8.06 32.42
N THR A 724 19.38 7.42 31.87
CA THR A 724 19.25 6.04 31.35
C THR A 724 18.93 5.08 32.49
N ARG A 725 17.92 4.24 32.28
CA ARG A 725 17.39 3.30 33.29
C ARG A 725 17.24 1.90 32.70
N SER A 726 17.48 0.87 33.50
CA SER A 726 17.15 -0.50 33.13
C SER A 726 15.62 -0.68 33.00
N PRO A 727 15.15 -1.51 32.05
CA PRO A 727 13.73 -1.87 31.96
C PRO A 727 13.19 -2.46 33.28
N PRO A 728 11.88 -2.28 33.56
CA PRO A 728 11.26 -2.77 34.78
C PRO A 728 11.29 -4.31 34.87
N GLN A 729 11.68 -4.84 36.04
CA GLN A 729 11.79 -6.28 36.31
C GLN A 729 10.44 -6.93 36.68
N PHE A 730 9.47 -6.13 37.05
CA PHE A 730 8.15 -6.55 37.45
C PHE A 730 7.14 -6.20 36.37
N THR A 731 6.27 -7.16 36.09
CA THR A 731 5.05 -6.88 35.34
C THR A 731 3.85 -6.97 36.23
N LYS A 732 2.89 -6.09 35.97
CA LYS A 732 1.58 -6.13 36.58
C LYS A 732 0.85 -7.35 36.03
N GLU A 733 0.82 -8.42 36.80
CA GLU A 733 -0.09 -9.53 36.56
C GLU A 733 -1.47 -9.08 37.03
N GLN A 734 -2.40 -8.99 36.07
CA GLN A 734 -3.80 -9.06 36.41
C GLN A 734 -4.06 -10.42 37.06
N PRO A 735 -4.97 -10.52 38.04
CA PRO A 735 -5.23 -11.77 38.71
C PRO A 735 -5.55 -12.86 37.70
N ALA A 736 -4.80 -13.96 37.78
CA ALA A 736 -4.87 -15.03 36.80
C ALA A 736 -6.33 -15.54 36.67
N GLU A 737 -6.90 -15.33 35.49
CA GLU A 737 -7.74 -16.33 34.85
C GLU A 737 -7.10 -17.69 35.11
N LYS A 738 -7.84 -18.62 35.71
CA LYS A 738 -7.33 -19.97 35.97
C LYS A 738 -6.73 -20.47 34.65
N PRO A 739 -5.44 -20.84 34.59
CA PRO A 739 -4.90 -21.42 33.39
C PRO A 739 -5.64 -22.73 33.18
N ASN A 740 -6.56 -22.75 32.23
CA ASN A 740 -7.07 -24.01 31.73
C ASN A 740 -5.85 -24.73 31.18
N LYS A 741 -5.56 -25.87 31.81
CA LYS A 741 -4.51 -26.80 31.42
C LYS A 741 -4.67 -27.15 29.94
N THR A 742 -3.92 -26.49 29.08
CA THR A 742 -3.18 -27.12 27.99
C THR A 742 -2.11 -26.12 27.55
N GLU A 743 -0.85 -26.38 27.92
CA GLU A 743 0.23 -25.98 27.02
C GLU A 743 -0.08 -26.58 25.65
N GLU A 744 0.30 -25.85 24.59
CA GLU A 744 0.07 -26.18 23.17
C GLU A 744 -1.32 -25.75 22.71
N GLU A 745 -1.45 -24.66 21.95
CA GLU A 745 -0.89 -24.59 20.60
C GLU A 745 -0.42 -23.16 20.26
N LYS A 746 0.87 -22.86 20.50
CA LYS A 746 1.51 -21.73 19.80
C LYS A 746 1.38 -21.96 18.28
N GLN A 747 1.13 -20.90 17.51
CA GLN A 747 0.96 -20.97 16.04
C GLN A 747 2.07 -21.82 15.41
N LYS A 748 1.72 -23.06 15.01
CA LYS A 748 2.69 -24.07 14.55
C LYS A 748 3.27 -23.73 13.17
N TYR A 749 2.53 -22.95 12.36
CA TYR A 749 2.84 -22.69 10.96
C TYR A 749 2.52 -21.25 10.54
N ARG A 750 3.38 -20.67 9.68
CA ARG A 750 3.09 -19.51 8.83
C ARG A 750 2.46 -20.00 7.52
N TYR A 751 1.46 -19.28 7.03
CA TYR A 751 0.71 -19.63 5.82
C TYR A 751 1.04 -18.66 4.69
N PHE A 752 1.36 -19.17 3.50
CA PHE A 752 1.65 -18.34 2.33
C PHE A 752 0.70 -18.66 1.17
N LEU A 753 0.14 -17.63 0.55
CA LEU A 753 -0.80 -17.70 -0.57
C LEU A 753 -0.08 -17.58 -1.92
N GLN A 754 -0.46 -18.43 -2.86
CA GLN A 754 0.20 -18.55 -4.16
C GLN A 754 -0.83 -18.77 -5.28
N THR A 755 -0.77 -17.91 -6.31
CA THR A 755 -1.48 -18.14 -7.58
C THR A 755 -0.63 -18.94 -8.57
N ALA A 756 -1.27 -19.52 -9.59
CA ALA A 756 -0.59 -20.31 -10.61
C ALA A 756 0.62 -19.53 -11.23
N GLY A 757 1.79 -20.18 -11.25
CA GLY A 757 3.05 -19.61 -11.74
C GLY A 757 4.04 -19.17 -10.66
N TYR A 758 3.64 -19.16 -9.37
CA TYR A 758 4.56 -18.98 -8.23
C TYR A 758 4.81 -20.30 -7.51
N THR A 759 5.94 -20.40 -6.82
CA THR A 759 6.31 -21.57 -6.01
C THR A 759 6.60 -21.14 -4.58
N ALA A 760 6.61 -22.10 -3.64
CA ALA A 760 6.97 -21.85 -2.24
C ALA A 760 8.40 -21.33 -2.03
N ALA A 761 9.26 -21.43 -3.05
CA ALA A 761 10.62 -20.89 -3.03
C ALA A 761 10.71 -19.44 -3.53
N ALA A 762 9.61 -18.87 -4.06
CA ALA A 762 9.59 -17.47 -4.49
C ALA A 762 9.76 -16.53 -3.27
N PRO A 763 10.39 -15.35 -3.43
CA PRO A 763 10.56 -14.41 -2.33
C PRO A 763 9.19 -13.99 -1.77
N ILE A 764 9.10 -13.86 -0.44
CA ILE A 764 7.87 -13.42 0.24
C ILE A 764 7.61 -11.98 -0.17
N ASN A 765 6.45 -11.73 -0.77
CA ASN A 765 6.08 -10.40 -1.26
C ASN A 765 4.78 -9.95 -0.58
N GLY A 766 4.95 -9.23 0.53
CA GLY A 766 3.88 -8.65 1.33
C GLY A 766 3.13 -9.63 2.23
N SER A 767 2.19 -9.06 3.00
CA SER A 767 1.27 -9.78 3.88
C SER A 767 -0.16 -9.34 3.62
N GLU A 768 -1.10 -10.28 3.69
CA GLU A 768 -2.53 -10.08 3.52
C GLU A 768 -3.25 -10.48 4.80
N SER A 769 -4.19 -9.64 5.26
CA SER A 769 -4.94 -9.89 6.49
C SER A 769 -6.44 -9.67 6.28
N PHE A 770 -7.24 -10.55 6.85
CA PHE A 770 -8.70 -10.47 6.85
C PHE A 770 -9.20 -10.45 8.30
N PRO A 771 -9.31 -9.26 8.95
CA PRO A 771 -9.58 -9.15 10.38
C PRO A 771 -10.89 -9.80 10.84
N LEU A 772 -11.88 -9.92 9.95
CA LEU A 772 -13.18 -10.52 10.25
C LEU A 772 -13.21 -12.05 10.10
N ALA A 773 -12.17 -12.66 9.53
CA ALA A 773 -12.07 -14.11 9.46
C ALA A 773 -11.70 -14.67 10.83
N LYS A 774 -12.51 -15.60 11.35
CA LYS A 774 -12.25 -16.29 12.63
C LYS A 774 -11.50 -17.61 12.45
N THR A 775 -11.52 -18.15 11.25
CA THR A 775 -10.89 -19.42 10.91
C THR A 775 -10.00 -19.27 9.68
N PHE A 776 -9.00 -20.13 9.55
CA PHE A 776 -8.15 -20.17 8.37
C PHE A 776 -8.95 -20.39 7.07
N GLU A 777 -10.01 -21.22 7.10
CA GLU A 777 -10.86 -21.44 5.92
C GLU A 777 -11.66 -20.19 5.51
N GLN A 778 -12.12 -19.40 6.48
CA GLN A 778 -12.75 -18.11 6.21
C GLN A 778 -11.76 -17.12 5.59
N ALA A 779 -10.52 -17.08 6.07
CA ALA A 779 -9.48 -16.24 5.52
C ALA A 779 -9.10 -16.65 4.09
N LEU A 780 -9.01 -17.96 3.82
CA LEU A 780 -8.77 -18.49 2.48
C LEU A 780 -9.93 -18.18 1.52
N THR A 781 -11.17 -18.25 2.02
CA THR A 781 -12.37 -17.87 1.26
C THR A 781 -12.35 -16.39 0.90
N ALA A 782 -12.01 -15.51 1.86
CA ALA A 782 -11.86 -14.09 1.62
C ALA A 782 -10.75 -13.78 0.59
N ALA A 783 -9.61 -14.47 0.67
CA ALA A 783 -8.54 -14.35 -0.31
C ALA A 783 -8.97 -14.77 -1.73
N ARG A 784 -9.74 -15.87 -1.86
CA ARG A 784 -10.31 -16.30 -3.15
C ARG A 784 -11.31 -15.29 -3.70
N CYS A 785 -12.16 -14.74 -2.84
CA CYS A 785 -13.13 -13.72 -3.20
C CYS A 785 -12.44 -12.46 -3.73
N LYS A 786 -11.43 -11.95 -2.99
CA LYS A 786 -10.60 -10.81 -3.41
C LYS A 786 -9.91 -11.10 -4.75
N LEU A 787 -9.27 -12.26 -4.88
CA LEU A 787 -8.62 -12.68 -6.12
C LEU A 787 -9.56 -12.69 -7.32
N ALA A 788 -10.78 -13.22 -7.16
CA ALA A 788 -11.77 -13.25 -8.23
C ALA A 788 -12.24 -11.84 -8.62
N ILE A 789 -12.64 -11.02 -7.64
CA ILE A 789 -13.15 -9.66 -7.89
C ILE A 789 -12.09 -8.77 -8.54
N GLU A 790 -10.85 -8.79 -8.03
CA GLU A 790 -9.75 -8.01 -8.60
C GLU A 790 -9.43 -8.43 -10.04
N ASN A 791 -9.48 -9.74 -10.33
CA ASN A 791 -9.26 -10.24 -11.70
C ASN A 791 -10.40 -9.89 -12.65
N TRP A 792 -11.64 -9.83 -12.17
CA TRP A 792 -12.75 -9.38 -13.00
C TRP A 792 -12.65 -7.88 -13.29
N ARG A 793 -12.30 -7.05 -12.30
CA ARG A 793 -12.25 -5.58 -12.45
C ARG A 793 -11.06 -5.09 -13.27
N ASN A 794 -9.88 -5.61 -12.99
CA ASN A 794 -8.62 -5.07 -13.52
C ASN A 794 -8.01 -5.93 -14.62
N GLY A 795 -8.70 -7.01 -15.01
CA GLY A 795 -8.18 -8.02 -15.92
C GLY A 795 -8.62 -7.86 -17.35
N PHE A 796 -8.88 -9.02 -17.95
CA PHE A 796 -9.39 -9.12 -19.30
C PHE A 796 -10.81 -8.55 -19.38
N THR A 797 -11.02 -7.59 -20.27
CA THR A 797 -12.32 -6.97 -20.53
C THR A 797 -12.72 -7.10 -21.99
N GLU A 798 -13.99 -7.40 -22.22
CA GLU A 798 -14.62 -7.39 -23.54
C GLU A 798 -15.79 -6.43 -23.55
N THR A 799 -16.01 -5.77 -24.68
CA THR A 799 -17.20 -4.97 -24.92
C THR A 799 -17.92 -5.43 -26.18
N LEU A 800 -19.25 -5.56 -26.07
CA LEU A 800 -20.12 -5.93 -27.18
C LEU A 800 -21.51 -5.34 -26.98
N GLN A 801 -22.33 -5.27 -28.03
CA GLN A 801 -23.73 -4.85 -27.91
C GLN A 801 -24.68 -6.01 -28.23
N VAL A 802 -25.84 -6.00 -27.59
CA VAL A 802 -26.95 -6.93 -27.84
C VAL A 802 -28.27 -6.16 -27.93
N GLY A 803 -29.32 -6.83 -28.42
CA GLY A 803 -30.67 -6.30 -28.33
C GLY A 803 -31.03 -5.93 -26.87
N GLY A 804 -31.74 -4.82 -26.67
CA GLY A 804 -31.92 -4.25 -25.34
C GLY A 804 -32.55 -5.22 -24.34
N ASN A 805 -31.82 -5.51 -23.26
CA ASN A 805 -32.23 -6.41 -22.21
C ASN A 805 -31.90 -5.81 -20.83
N LEU A 806 -32.90 -5.16 -20.25
CA LEU A 806 -32.82 -4.52 -18.92
C LEU A 806 -32.76 -5.53 -17.76
N GLY A 807 -32.97 -6.82 -18.05
CA GLY A 807 -32.85 -7.91 -17.11
C GLY A 807 -31.42 -8.32 -16.80
N ILE A 808 -30.45 -7.99 -17.68
CA ILE A 808 -29.03 -8.26 -17.45
C ILE A 808 -28.53 -7.36 -16.32
N ARG A 809 -27.93 -7.96 -15.28
CA ARG A 809 -27.40 -7.25 -14.11
C ARG A 809 -25.91 -7.50 -13.95
N GLU A 810 -25.24 -6.57 -13.27
CA GLU A 810 -23.87 -6.74 -12.83
C GLU A 810 -23.70 -8.01 -11.98
N GLY A 811 -22.63 -8.74 -12.25
CA GLY A 811 -22.32 -10.02 -11.62
C GLY A 811 -23.08 -11.24 -12.17
N ASP A 812 -23.98 -11.06 -13.15
CA ASP A 812 -24.55 -12.17 -13.91
C ASP A 812 -23.48 -12.83 -14.80
N ARG A 813 -23.67 -14.11 -15.13
CA ARG A 813 -22.83 -14.81 -16.10
C ARG A 813 -23.37 -14.57 -17.50
N PHE A 814 -22.46 -14.32 -18.44
CA PHE A 814 -22.77 -14.08 -19.83
C PHE A 814 -21.93 -15.01 -20.69
N ASN A 815 -22.58 -15.99 -21.32
CA ASN A 815 -21.94 -16.93 -22.21
C ASN A 815 -22.32 -16.57 -23.65
N TYR A 816 -21.35 -16.56 -24.54
CA TYR A 816 -21.64 -16.33 -25.95
C TYR A 816 -20.68 -17.07 -26.87
N THR A 817 -21.09 -17.24 -28.13
CA THR A 817 -20.25 -17.79 -29.19
C THR A 817 -19.93 -16.69 -30.20
N CYS A 818 -18.67 -16.56 -30.58
CA CYS A 818 -18.23 -15.65 -31.64
C CYS A 818 -16.99 -16.24 -32.33
N ASN A 819 -16.92 -16.16 -33.67
CA ASN A 819 -15.81 -16.68 -34.47
C ASN A 819 -15.43 -18.14 -34.16
N GLY A 820 -16.42 -18.99 -33.85
CA GLY A 820 -16.19 -20.40 -33.52
C GLY A 820 -15.59 -20.66 -32.13
N GLU A 821 -15.61 -19.69 -31.22
CA GLU A 821 -15.12 -19.82 -29.86
C GLU A 821 -16.26 -19.66 -28.85
N PHE A 822 -16.34 -20.57 -27.87
CA PHE A 822 -17.28 -20.43 -26.75
C PHE A 822 -16.63 -19.68 -25.59
N ARG A 823 -17.23 -18.56 -25.21
CA ARG A 823 -16.67 -17.62 -24.23
C ARG A 823 -17.58 -17.52 -23.01
N GLN A 824 -16.96 -17.61 -21.82
CA GLN A 824 -17.64 -17.46 -20.53
C GLN A 824 -17.22 -16.16 -19.87
N ARG A 825 -18.19 -15.31 -19.55
CA ARG A 825 -17.96 -13.98 -18.99
C ARG A 825 -18.82 -13.70 -17.77
N ILE A 826 -18.42 -12.67 -17.04
CA ILE A 826 -19.20 -12.03 -15.99
C ILE A 826 -19.53 -10.61 -16.43
N VAL A 827 -20.76 -10.17 -16.19
CA VAL A 827 -21.19 -8.81 -16.51
C VAL A 827 -20.57 -7.84 -15.52
N LEU A 828 -19.63 -7.02 -15.98
CA LEU A 828 -19.05 -5.93 -15.20
C LEU A 828 -19.84 -4.64 -15.34
N GLY A 829 -20.40 -4.41 -16.53
CA GLY A 829 -21.19 -3.23 -16.82
C GLY A 829 -22.28 -3.54 -17.83
N ALA A 830 -23.43 -2.92 -17.67
CA ALA A 830 -24.51 -2.98 -18.63
C ALA A 830 -25.07 -1.58 -18.81
N GLN A 831 -24.91 -1.05 -20.02
CA GLN A 831 -25.43 0.23 -20.43
C GLN A 831 -26.56 0.02 -21.41
N THR A 832 -27.79 0.36 -21.03
CA THR A 832 -28.95 0.18 -21.93
C THR A 832 -29.48 1.54 -22.39
N THR A 833 -29.48 1.77 -23.69
CA THR A 833 -30.06 2.97 -24.30
C THR A 833 -31.44 2.62 -24.86
N LEU A 834 -32.45 3.33 -24.38
CA LEU A 834 -33.82 3.31 -24.88
C LEU A 834 -34.08 4.56 -25.72
N ASN A 835 -34.59 4.38 -26.95
CA ASN A 835 -35.06 5.48 -27.77
C ASN A 835 -36.59 5.40 -27.89
N ILE A 836 -37.27 6.38 -27.30
CA ILE A 836 -38.71 6.55 -27.35
C ILE A 836 -39.04 7.33 -28.62
N LEU A 837 -39.63 6.63 -29.59
CA LEU A 837 -39.97 7.18 -30.92
C LEU A 837 -41.29 7.97 -30.91
N GLY A 838 -42.02 7.93 -29.80
CA GLY A 838 -43.36 8.49 -29.62
C GLY A 838 -44.40 7.42 -29.29
N ALA A 839 -45.69 7.75 -29.42
CA ALA A 839 -46.80 6.83 -29.17
C ALA A 839 -47.67 6.65 -30.41
N VAL A 840 -48.09 5.41 -30.68
CA VAL A 840 -49.06 5.05 -31.71
C VAL A 840 -50.25 4.40 -31.02
N ASP A 841 -51.46 4.92 -31.25
CA ASP A 841 -52.71 4.46 -30.61
C ASP A 841 -52.63 4.43 -29.06
N GLY A 842 -51.91 5.38 -28.47
CA GLY A 842 -51.71 5.46 -27.01
C GLY A 842 -50.66 4.50 -26.45
N VAL A 843 -50.01 3.68 -27.29
CA VAL A 843 -48.96 2.76 -26.89
C VAL A 843 -47.59 3.32 -27.28
N PRO A 844 -46.65 3.50 -26.31
CA PRO A 844 -45.28 3.91 -26.60
C PRO A 844 -44.58 2.95 -27.55
N LYS A 845 -43.81 3.50 -28.49
CA LYS A 845 -42.88 2.75 -29.35
C LYS A 845 -41.46 3.06 -28.90
N VAL A 846 -40.83 2.06 -28.28
CA VAL A 846 -39.49 2.18 -27.71
C VAL A 846 -38.59 1.18 -28.41
N THR A 847 -37.41 1.63 -28.83
CA THR A 847 -36.35 0.75 -29.32
C THR A 847 -35.21 0.69 -28.29
N SER A 848 -34.46 -0.41 -28.26
CA SER A 848 -33.48 -0.61 -27.18
C SER A 848 -32.22 -1.38 -27.60
N VAL A 849 -31.07 -0.96 -27.06
CA VAL A 849 -29.76 -1.61 -27.22
C VAL A 849 -29.08 -1.69 -25.86
N THR A 850 -28.44 -2.81 -25.56
CA THR A 850 -27.62 -2.96 -24.36
C THR A 850 -26.17 -3.17 -24.76
N SER A 851 -25.30 -2.22 -24.40
CA SER A 851 -23.85 -2.36 -24.45
C SER A 851 -23.38 -3.01 -23.16
N LEU A 852 -22.60 -4.08 -23.28
CA LEU A 852 -22.08 -4.84 -22.15
C LEU A 852 -20.58 -4.65 -22.04
N THR A 853 -20.12 -4.48 -20.81
CA THR A 853 -18.72 -4.65 -20.42
C THR A 853 -18.61 -5.95 -19.65
N LEU A 854 -17.77 -6.85 -20.14
CA LEU A 854 -17.70 -8.23 -19.73
C LEU A 854 -16.29 -8.55 -19.22
N GLY A 855 -16.19 -9.12 -18.03
CA GLY A 855 -14.96 -9.68 -17.48
C GLY A 855 -14.89 -11.18 -17.77
N ARG A 856 -13.69 -11.76 -17.74
CA ARG A 856 -13.58 -13.22 -17.88
C ARG A 856 -14.16 -13.94 -16.65
N TRP A 857 -15.10 -14.85 -16.85
CA TRP A 857 -15.60 -15.73 -15.78
C TRP A 857 -14.58 -16.85 -15.52
N MET A 858 -13.54 -16.53 -14.77
CA MET A 858 -12.56 -17.48 -14.25
C MET A 858 -12.46 -17.29 -12.73
N LEU A 859 -12.43 -18.39 -11.98
CA LEU A 859 -12.06 -18.41 -10.58
C LEU A 859 -10.61 -18.90 -10.51
N PRO A 860 -9.62 -18.00 -10.36
CA PRO A 860 -8.22 -18.40 -10.42
C PRO A 860 -7.90 -19.37 -9.29
N GLU A 861 -7.09 -20.39 -9.57
CA GLU A 861 -6.66 -21.33 -8.54
C GLU A 861 -5.75 -20.62 -7.53
N LEU A 862 -6.12 -20.72 -6.25
CA LEU A 862 -5.34 -20.26 -5.12
C LEU A 862 -4.83 -21.48 -4.35
N THR A 863 -3.51 -21.63 -4.32
CA THR A 863 -2.80 -22.62 -3.52
C THR A 863 -2.20 -21.96 -2.29
N TYR A 864 -1.88 -22.75 -1.26
CA TYR A 864 -1.20 -22.26 -0.08
C TYR A 864 -0.11 -23.22 0.38
N SER A 865 0.93 -22.69 1.02
CA SER A 865 1.98 -23.47 1.68
C SER A 865 2.05 -23.18 3.18
N LYS A 866 2.48 -24.16 3.97
CA LYS A 866 2.64 -24.05 5.43
C LYS A 866 4.13 -24.18 5.78
N VAL A 867 4.69 -23.24 6.54
CA VAL A 867 6.08 -23.26 6.99
C VAL A 867 6.14 -23.26 8.52
N PRO A 868 6.85 -24.20 9.17
CA PRO A 868 6.90 -24.29 10.63
C PRO A 868 7.68 -23.11 11.24
N VAL A 869 7.20 -22.60 12.39
CA VAL A 869 7.90 -21.56 13.16
C VAL A 869 9.05 -22.22 13.95
N PRO A 870 10.30 -21.70 13.91
CA PRO A 870 11.43 -22.29 14.63
C PRO A 870 11.19 -22.29 16.15
N LYS A 871 11.54 -23.40 16.83
CA LYS A 871 11.47 -23.49 18.31
C LYS A 871 12.59 -22.68 18.95
N GLU A 872 12.24 -21.81 19.90
CA GLU A 872 13.20 -21.02 20.69
C GLU A 872 14.18 -21.94 21.48
N PRO A 873 15.50 -21.64 21.48
CA PRO A 873 16.47 -22.39 22.28
C PRO A 873 16.37 -22.03 23.78
N LYS A 874 16.57 -23.03 24.66
CA LYS A 874 16.53 -22.86 26.12
C LYS A 874 17.77 -22.12 26.63
N ALA A 875 17.55 -21.12 27.48
CA ALA A 875 18.60 -20.32 28.12
C ALA A 875 19.45 -21.13 29.13
N PRO A 876 20.78 -20.93 29.16
CA PRO A 876 21.65 -21.44 30.21
C PRO A 876 21.54 -20.60 31.50
N ARG A 877 21.70 -21.25 32.66
CA ARG A 877 21.69 -20.61 33.99
C ARG A 877 23.10 -20.20 34.40
N PHE A 878 23.25 -18.98 34.91
CA PHE A 878 24.44 -18.55 35.66
C PHE A 878 24.03 -17.86 36.97
N ASN A 879 24.72 -18.23 38.06
CA ASN A 879 24.75 -17.55 39.36
C ASN A 879 25.89 -16.53 39.34
N ILE A 880 25.74 -15.38 40.01
CA ILE A 880 26.84 -14.69 40.71
C ILE A 880 26.27 -13.73 41.78
N THR A 881 27.09 -13.65 42.83
CA THR A 881 27.02 -13.02 44.14
C THR A 881 26.94 -11.49 44.18
N VAL A 882 26.32 -11.02 45.26
CA VAL A 882 26.10 -9.63 45.74
C VAL A 882 27.41 -8.88 46.06
N THR A 883 27.45 -7.58 45.75
CA THR A 883 28.19 -6.58 46.56
C THR A 883 27.54 -5.19 46.44
N ASP A 884 27.11 -4.63 47.56
CA ASP A 884 26.72 -3.22 47.73
C ASP A 884 27.92 -2.26 47.60
N VAL A 885 27.69 -1.04 47.12
CA VAL A 885 27.78 0.22 47.90
C VAL A 885 27.55 1.43 46.98
N VAL A 886 26.54 2.23 47.35
CA VAL A 886 26.29 3.62 46.95
C VAL A 886 27.36 4.52 47.59
N SER A 887 28.04 5.40 46.83
CA SER A 887 28.85 6.48 47.44
C SER A 887 28.47 7.85 46.89
N ALA A 888 28.14 8.75 47.81
CA ALA A 888 27.74 10.14 47.62
C ALA A 888 28.90 11.13 47.38
N GLU A 889 30.09 10.64 47.03
CA GLU A 889 31.24 11.47 46.68
C GLU A 889 31.70 11.12 45.25
N LEU A 890 31.50 12.04 44.31
CA LEU A 890 32.13 11.99 42.99
C LEU A 890 33.63 12.31 43.11
N GLY A 891 34.36 11.46 43.82
CA GLY A 891 35.82 11.44 43.81
C GLY A 891 36.32 11.01 42.42
N SER A 892 37.47 11.53 41.98
CA SER A 892 38.18 10.95 40.84
C SER A 892 38.63 9.54 41.22
N ILE A 893 37.95 8.51 40.71
CA ILE A 893 38.28 7.11 41.04
C ILE A 893 39.51 6.63 40.25
N ILE A 894 39.84 7.28 39.14
CA ILE A 894 41.16 7.17 38.53
C ILE A 894 42.14 7.91 39.45
N ASP A 895 42.89 7.16 40.25
CA ASP A 895 43.97 7.70 41.07
C ASP A 895 45.11 8.14 40.14
N TRP A 896 45.01 9.37 39.65
CA TRP A 896 46.00 9.98 38.75
C TRP A 896 47.41 10.02 39.36
N ALA A 897 47.55 9.91 40.70
CA ALA A 897 48.85 9.80 41.34
C ALA A 897 49.51 8.42 41.14
N LYS A 898 48.72 7.38 40.83
CA LYS A 898 49.20 6.00 40.61
C LYS A 898 49.20 5.56 39.15
N ILE A 899 48.62 6.35 38.25
CA ILE A 899 48.49 6.01 36.82
C ILE A 899 49.42 6.89 36.00
N ARG A 900 50.26 6.24 35.18
CA ARG A 900 51.08 6.94 34.18
C ARG A 900 50.18 7.65 33.19
N SER A 901 50.35 8.97 33.08
CA SER A 901 49.54 9.85 32.24
C SER A 901 50.37 11.06 31.82
N ARG A 902 49.87 11.93 30.94
CA ARG A 902 50.60 13.17 30.61
C ARG A 902 50.83 14.05 31.84
N ARG A 903 49.90 14.02 32.80
CA ARG A 903 49.92 14.83 34.04
C ARG A 903 50.83 14.23 35.12
N ASN A 904 51.18 12.95 34.99
CA ASN A 904 52.04 12.18 35.87
C ASN A 904 52.83 11.16 35.01
N PRO A 905 53.82 11.63 34.23
CA PRO A 905 54.45 10.88 33.12
C PRO A 905 55.23 9.61 33.52
#